data_AF-A0A2V1DCP4-F1
#
_entry.id   AF-A0A2V1DCP4-F1
#
_cell.length_a   1.000
_cell.length_b   1.000
_cell.length_c   1.000
_cell.angle_alpha   90.00
_cell.angle_beta   90.00
_cell.angle_gamma   90.00
#
_symmetry.space_group_name_H-M   'P 1'
#
loop_
_entity.id
_entity.type
_entity.pdbx_description
1 polymer ?
#
loop_
_entity_poly.entity_id
_entity_poly.type
_entity_poly.pdbx_seq_one_letter_code
_entity_poly.pdbx_strand_id
1 'polypeptide(L)'
;MRANFSACAAKFRANTTEGEALRALWGWHGPIVGIDRNPLTQISKEGCYALCGREPDYYPWSDVSSTITTWILPIVGILLQAPFESNAFRRTVLAITRWVGSPIASLSYVLWNIKVSAKAALMVDMSVPFDHLPDKRTDFASMRDSMYLLLAMNQYTMKPESALYKKEAEGLLRIVLFSRDLKLTDTDKSLRQMRRILSRELREMRRRGAVPVFVSTLWFLFAFALSIQAAFGDVGENRTAHDLAMGCLLAWFPILIMSSIVDRNPIAANAIKKKINTLIDHVRHALLDERHRNNFLESFKDQPEFPALKDYVENIAKRAEYMDEFFIDFAGQGRVRWHYGAAHAILSDIERCYIAEKGRNWLADEKEARTNLVLGPVNEEGLVWFDIREYWQVLSAVIIVGASCGGAFTLSFFTPTVGLGCRSGGYVIFFSISLGLLIAEMIVWLVLSSYQPQLVTRTATFFHNSQWDYAAQHEWSSLKRRASSLLRATQDWCIQAVLRLVLLYPWNDKEYMAERVEGLLDISLKRFREMDARRRWEWFFFRPLETFNTIWLIYIVTAQTIGSYTSCECVTSGWGGQGGYLDFEVQDIATTKWVYVYWVSGTLISSFVMGLAMAYITIEWCQQSFLSTEIYADALQGLRRTRMYRHWTYVFRVIVRIAMKYTLDFAADLAYRAKMIKKPQDTLLWHKEHTWNPPPKELMTYNTSVPSNDPRDNPSFEFRDFSTPMQRDPSRQSFETPAMAHSLLPPTIPRGRPRNDSDSSNTRPLPPSPPRPSHDSETLLVRRPSVTHPHHYREHAGSAVVDDEPWHGSDVFWSPVESRDDGQTFYPSLGVERRATIQNRQG
;
A
#
# COMPACT_ATOMS: atom_id res chain seq x y z
N MET A 1 -25.84 -20.63 34.21
CA MET A 1 -26.16 -21.94 33.58
C MET A 1 -25.88 -21.79 32.10
N ARG A 2 -25.03 -22.67 31.57
CA ARG A 2 -24.71 -22.78 30.15
C ARG A 2 -25.96 -23.18 29.36
N ALA A 3 -26.21 -22.49 28.25
CA ALA A 3 -27.24 -22.92 27.31
C ALA A 3 -26.89 -24.30 26.76
N ASN A 4 -27.88 -25.19 26.77
CA ASN A 4 -27.86 -26.45 26.05
C ASN A 4 -29.13 -26.48 25.21
N PHE A 5 -29.05 -25.97 23.98
CA PHE A 5 -30.22 -25.79 23.12
C PHE A 5 -30.90 -27.13 22.81
N SER A 6 -30.14 -28.22 22.68
CA SER A 6 -30.67 -29.56 22.45
C SER A 6 -31.55 -30.05 23.61
N ALA A 7 -31.07 -29.88 24.85
CA ALA A 7 -31.83 -30.25 26.04
C ALA A 7 -33.07 -29.34 26.23
N CYS A 8 -32.93 -28.04 25.99
CA CYS A 8 -34.05 -27.11 26.01
C CYS A 8 -35.12 -27.46 24.99
N ALA A 9 -34.70 -27.72 23.76
CA ALA A 9 -35.58 -28.06 22.65
C ALA A 9 -36.39 -29.31 23.00
N ALA A 10 -35.73 -30.34 23.53
CA ALA A 10 -36.40 -31.56 23.98
C ALA A 10 -37.43 -31.27 25.07
N LYS A 11 -37.09 -30.42 26.05
CA LYS A 11 -38.01 -30.04 27.14
C LYS A 11 -39.20 -29.22 26.64
N PHE A 12 -38.98 -28.25 25.77
CA PHE A 12 -40.03 -27.37 25.22
C PHE A 12 -40.98 -28.11 24.27
N ARG A 13 -40.45 -29.05 23.48
CA ARG A 13 -41.22 -29.88 22.53
C ARG A 13 -41.93 -31.06 23.16
N ALA A 14 -41.56 -31.45 24.39
CA ALA A 14 -42.12 -32.62 25.04
C ALA A 14 -43.66 -32.54 25.05
N ASN A 15 -44.31 -33.65 24.71
CA ASN A 15 -45.77 -33.77 24.79
C ASN A 15 -46.20 -34.10 26.22
N THR A 16 -45.77 -33.27 27.16
CA THR A 16 -46.06 -33.37 28.59
C THR A 16 -46.82 -32.12 29.04
N THR A 17 -47.52 -32.21 30.16
CA THR A 17 -48.21 -31.06 30.77
C THR A 17 -47.26 -29.89 31.07
N GLU A 18 -46.01 -30.19 31.45
CA GLU A 18 -44.97 -29.19 31.62
C GLU A 18 -44.61 -28.51 30.28
N GLY A 19 -44.43 -29.28 29.22
CA GLY A 19 -44.15 -28.74 27.87
C GLY A 19 -45.29 -27.85 27.37
N GLU A 20 -46.54 -28.24 27.57
CA GLU A 20 -47.71 -27.42 27.24
C GLU A 20 -47.73 -26.10 28.01
N ALA A 21 -47.46 -26.14 29.31
CA ALA A 21 -47.39 -24.93 30.15
C ALA A 21 -46.26 -23.99 29.68
N LEU A 22 -45.09 -24.53 29.31
CA LEU A 22 -43.97 -23.74 28.78
C LEU A 22 -44.32 -23.09 27.44
N ARG A 23 -45.02 -23.81 26.55
CA ARG A 23 -45.48 -23.26 25.26
C ARG A 23 -46.53 -22.18 25.42
N ALA A 24 -47.46 -22.36 26.37
CA ALA A 24 -48.46 -21.34 26.67
C ALA A 24 -47.84 -20.05 27.26
N LEU A 25 -46.77 -20.19 28.06
CA LEU A 25 -46.12 -19.05 28.72
C LEU A 25 -45.11 -18.33 27.81
N TRP A 26 -44.30 -19.09 27.07
CA TRP A 26 -43.13 -18.59 26.35
C TRP A 26 -43.19 -18.76 24.84
N GLY A 27 -44.28 -19.32 24.31
CA GLY A 27 -44.48 -19.48 22.87
C GLY A 27 -44.42 -18.14 22.15
N TRP A 28 -43.81 -18.13 20.97
CA TRP A 28 -43.75 -16.91 20.18
C TRP A 28 -45.10 -16.60 19.51
N HIS A 29 -45.61 -15.40 19.77
CA HIS A 29 -46.87 -14.94 19.17
C HIS A 29 -46.74 -13.81 18.15
N GLY A 30 -45.54 -13.24 18.00
CA GLY A 30 -45.26 -12.13 17.10
C GLY A 30 -45.13 -12.54 15.62
N PRO A 31 -44.70 -11.59 14.76
CA PRO A 31 -44.46 -11.87 13.35
C PRO A 31 -43.30 -12.86 13.19
N ILE A 32 -43.38 -13.67 12.14
CA ILE A 32 -42.38 -14.69 11.79
C ILE A 32 -41.94 -14.42 10.36
N VAL A 33 -40.64 -14.51 10.08
CA VAL A 33 -40.08 -14.19 8.76
C VAL A 33 -39.41 -15.44 8.18
N GLY A 34 -39.84 -15.83 6.98
CA GLY A 34 -39.18 -16.86 6.18
C GLY A 34 -39.34 -18.31 6.63
N ILE A 35 -40.05 -18.57 7.74
CA ILE A 35 -40.36 -19.92 8.23
C ILE A 35 -41.86 -20.04 8.54
N ASP A 36 -42.39 -21.26 8.51
CA ASP A 36 -43.78 -21.53 8.87
C ASP A 36 -43.97 -21.47 10.38
N ARG A 37 -45.17 -21.06 10.83
CA ARG A 37 -45.47 -20.95 12.25
C ARG A 37 -45.64 -22.33 12.88
N ASN A 38 -44.80 -22.65 13.86
CA ASN A 38 -44.85 -23.90 14.62
C ASN A 38 -44.78 -23.62 16.13
N PRO A 39 -45.91 -23.68 16.85
CA PRO A 39 -45.94 -23.37 18.29
C PRO A 39 -45.16 -24.37 19.14
N LEU A 40 -44.79 -25.54 18.59
CA LEU A 40 -44.00 -26.55 19.31
C LEU A 40 -42.51 -26.25 19.34
N THR A 41 -42.01 -25.44 18.41
CA THR A 41 -40.56 -25.21 18.22
C THR A 41 -40.17 -23.75 18.42
N GLN A 42 -41.13 -22.82 18.34
CA GLN A 42 -40.89 -21.38 18.37
C GLN A 42 -41.07 -20.81 19.78
N ILE A 43 -39.96 -20.37 20.36
CA ILE A 43 -39.90 -19.80 21.70
C ILE A 43 -39.49 -18.31 21.65
N SER A 44 -40.07 -17.50 22.52
CA SER A 44 -39.67 -16.10 22.75
C SER A 44 -38.25 -15.98 23.33
N LYS A 45 -37.62 -14.82 23.19
CA LYS A 45 -36.30 -14.52 23.77
C LYS A 45 -36.27 -14.70 25.30
N GLU A 46 -37.29 -14.20 25.99
CA GLU A 46 -37.43 -14.33 27.45
C GLU A 46 -37.56 -15.79 27.85
N GLY A 47 -38.34 -16.56 27.09
CA GLY A 47 -38.44 -18.01 27.23
C GLY A 47 -37.10 -18.71 27.05
N CYS A 48 -36.35 -18.36 26.01
CA CYS A 48 -35.02 -18.92 25.78
C CYS A 48 -34.11 -18.69 26.98
N TYR A 49 -34.07 -17.49 27.55
CA TYR A 49 -33.28 -17.23 28.76
C TYR A 49 -33.75 -18.03 29.97
N ALA A 50 -35.07 -18.19 30.14
CA ALA A 50 -35.65 -18.92 31.26
C ALA A 50 -35.38 -20.43 31.16
N LEU A 51 -35.48 -21.02 29.96
CA LEU A 51 -35.32 -22.45 29.74
C LEU A 51 -33.86 -22.87 29.53
N CYS A 52 -33.10 -22.09 28.75
CA CYS A 52 -31.71 -22.42 28.38
C CYS A 52 -30.66 -21.71 29.22
N GLY A 53 -30.98 -20.56 29.79
CA GLY A 53 -30.00 -19.74 30.50
C GLY A 53 -29.37 -18.67 29.59
N ARG A 54 -28.42 -17.92 30.17
CA ARG A 54 -27.85 -16.71 29.56
C ARG A 54 -26.48 -16.93 28.91
N GLU A 55 -25.78 -17.98 29.31
CA GLU A 55 -24.44 -18.27 28.81
C GLU A 55 -24.51 -18.94 27.43
N PRO A 56 -23.56 -18.67 26.52
CA PRO A 56 -23.56 -19.24 25.16
C PRO A 56 -23.25 -20.75 25.15
N ASP A 57 -23.72 -21.43 24.10
CA ASP A 57 -23.46 -22.85 23.83
C ASP A 57 -22.23 -23.01 22.92
N TYR A 58 -21.04 -22.99 23.50
CA TYR A 58 -19.78 -23.01 22.76
C TYR A 58 -19.62 -24.23 21.86
N TYR A 59 -18.97 -24.05 20.71
CA TYR A 59 -18.70 -25.14 19.79
C TYR A 59 -17.75 -26.18 20.40
N PRO A 60 -17.90 -27.48 20.05
CA PRO A 60 -16.94 -28.50 20.46
C PRO A 60 -15.57 -28.21 19.84
N TRP A 61 -14.51 -28.67 20.52
CA TRP A 61 -13.13 -28.42 20.09
C TRP A 61 -12.84 -28.87 18.65
N SER A 62 -13.49 -29.94 18.18
CA SER A 62 -13.39 -30.39 16.78
C SER A 62 -13.68 -29.26 15.80
N ASP A 63 -14.77 -28.54 16.03
CA ASP A 63 -15.29 -27.52 15.12
C ASP A 63 -14.43 -26.26 15.25
N VAL A 64 -14.08 -25.87 16.48
CA VAL A 64 -13.16 -24.77 16.78
C VAL A 64 -11.82 -24.99 16.06
N SER A 65 -11.25 -26.21 16.18
CA SER A 65 -9.96 -26.55 15.56
C SER A 65 -10.03 -26.60 14.03
N SER A 66 -11.17 -27.01 13.46
CA SER A 66 -11.41 -26.99 12.02
C SER A 66 -11.43 -25.55 11.49
N THR A 67 -12.18 -24.65 12.12
CA THR A 67 -12.20 -23.22 11.74
C THR A 67 -10.84 -22.55 11.91
N ILE A 68 -10.10 -22.87 12.99
CA ILE A 68 -8.72 -22.35 13.19
C ILE A 68 -7.80 -22.78 12.05
N THR A 69 -7.82 -24.06 11.69
CA THR A 69 -6.93 -24.59 10.64
C THR A 69 -7.31 -24.10 9.25
N THR A 70 -8.61 -23.91 8.99
CA THR A 70 -9.14 -23.48 7.69
C THR A 70 -8.97 -21.98 7.43
N TRP A 71 -9.16 -21.13 8.45
CA TRP A 71 -9.17 -19.67 8.24
C TRP A 71 -8.09 -18.91 8.99
N ILE A 72 -7.92 -19.19 10.29
CA ILE A 72 -7.01 -18.41 11.13
C ILE A 72 -5.56 -18.67 10.71
N LEU A 73 -5.15 -19.93 10.55
CA LEU A 73 -3.77 -20.26 10.16
C LEU A 73 -3.39 -19.69 8.78
N PRO A 74 -4.21 -19.82 7.71
CA PRO A 74 -3.90 -19.20 6.42
C PRO A 74 -3.81 -17.67 6.48
N ILE A 75 -4.73 -17.02 7.21
CA ILE A 75 -4.72 -15.56 7.34
C ILE A 75 -3.50 -15.07 8.13
N VAL A 76 -3.13 -15.76 9.21
CA VAL A 76 -1.89 -15.48 9.94
C VAL A 76 -0.67 -15.73 9.04
N GLY A 77 -0.67 -16.80 8.24
CA GLY A 77 0.38 -17.08 7.27
C GLY A 77 0.55 -15.96 6.24
N ILE A 78 -0.56 -15.45 5.69
CA ILE A 78 -0.59 -14.31 4.77
C ILE A 78 -0.12 -13.03 5.47
N LEU A 79 -0.58 -12.78 6.70
CA LEU A 79 -0.19 -11.62 7.50
C LEU A 79 1.31 -11.63 7.80
N LEU A 80 1.91 -12.78 8.13
CA LEU A 80 3.35 -12.91 8.38
C LEU A 80 4.22 -12.58 7.16
N GLN A 81 3.64 -12.69 5.96
CA GLN A 81 4.31 -12.34 4.71
C GLN A 81 4.12 -10.88 4.31
N ALA A 82 3.30 -10.15 5.06
CA ALA A 82 3.11 -8.74 4.85
C ALA A 82 4.46 -7.98 4.96
N PRO A 83 4.56 -6.81 4.31
CA PRO A 83 5.83 -6.11 4.12
C PRO A 83 6.39 -5.41 5.38
N PHE A 84 6.51 -6.08 6.53
CA PHE A 84 6.89 -5.44 7.80
C PHE A 84 8.29 -4.79 7.81
N GLU A 85 8.40 -3.68 8.54
CA GLU A 85 9.69 -3.05 8.83
C GLU A 85 10.40 -3.81 9.97
N SER A 86 11.61 -4.29 9.71
CA SER A 86 12.45 -4.90 10.75
C SER A 86 12.83 -3.85 11.80
N ASN A 87 12.85 -4.25 13.07
CA ASN A 87 13.18 -3.41 14.23
C ASN A 87 12.23 -2.21 14.49
N ALA A 88 11.06 -2.15 13.83
CA ALA A 88 10.06 -1.10 14.05
C ALA A 88 8.69 -1.68 14.43
N PHE A 89 8.65 -2.51 15.48
CA PHE A 89 7.43 -3.22 15.93
C PHE A 89 6.20 -2.30 16.03
N ARG A 90 6.35 -1.13 16.66
CA ARG A 90 5.24 -0.16 16.81
C ARG A 90 4.70 0.33 15.46
N ARG A 91 5.57 0.62 14.48
CA ARG A 91 5.15 1.06 13.15
C ARG A 91 4.43 -0.07 12.41
N THR A 92 4.94 -1.29 12.55
CA THR A 92 4.31 -2.50 12.01
C THR A 92 2.91 -2.73 12.59
N VAL A 93 2.75 -2.66 13.92
CA VAL A 93 1.43 -2.83 14.56
C VAL A 93 0.45 -1.74 14.13
N LEU A 94 0.89 -0.48 14.03
CA LEU A 94 0.06 0.62 13.53
C LEU A 94 -0.35 0.41 12.07
N ALA A 95 0.56 -0.10 11.22
CA ALA A 95 0.23 -0.43 9.83
C ALA A 95 -0.81 -1.55 9.74
N ILE A 96 -0.67 -2.63 10.52
CA ILE A 96 -1.66 -3.72 10.59
C ILE A 96 -3.01 -3.18 11.07
N THR A 97 -3.01 -2.37 12.14
CA THR A 97 -4.24 -1.75 12.68
C THR A 97 -4.94 -0.89 11.63
N ARG A 98 -4.19 -0.16 10.82
CA ARG A 98 -4.75 0.61 9.70
C ARG A 98 -5.29 -0.29 8.59
N TRP A 99 -4.52 -1.30 8.16
CA TRP A 99 -4.94 -2.24 7.11
C TRP A 99 -6.21 -3.00 7.48
N VAL A 100 -6.32 -3.43 8.75
CA VAL A 100 -7.45 -4.21 9.24
C VAL A 100 -8.63 -3.32 9.66
N GLY A 101 -8.35 -2.18 10.30
CA GLY A 101 -9.36 -1.26 10.80
C GLY A 101 -9.96 -0.34 9.74
N SER A 102 -9.21 -0.04 8.67
CA SER A 102 -9.66 0.81 7.56
C SER A 102 -9.26 0.21 6.21
N PRO A 103 -9.67 -1.04 5.90
CA PRO A 103 -9.22 -1.78 4.73
C PRO A 103 -9.57 -1.08 3.42
N ILE A 104 -10.71 -0.39 3.35
CA ILE A 104 -11.13 0.34 2.15
C ILE A 104 -10.14 1.48 1.84
N ALA A 105 -9.79 2.30 2.83
CA ALA A 105 -8.83 3.38 2.65
C ALA A 105 -7.45 2.84 2.28
N SER A 106 -6.94 1.86 3.04
CA SER A 106 -5.64 1.24 2.75
C SER A 106 -5.56 0.65 1.34
N LEU A 107 -6.57 -0.13 0.95
CA LEU A 107 -6.62 -0.74 -0.37
C LEU A 107 -6.71 0.32 -1.48
N SER A 108 -7.42 1.43 -1.27
CA SER A 108 -7.49 2.52 -2.25
C SER A 108 -6.11 3.15 -2.54
N TYR A 109 -5.29 3.39 -1.51
CA TYR A 109 -3.92 3.91 -1.68
C TYR A 109 -3.00 2.91 -2.37
N VAL A 110 -3.13 1.62 -2.05
CA VAL A 110 -2.31 0.58 -2.67
C VAL A 110 -2.68 0.43 -4.16
N LEU A 111 -3.98 0.38 -4.48
CA LEU A 111 -4.47 0.31 -5.85
C LEU A 111 -4.07 1.55 -6.67
N TRP A 112 -4.08 2.74 -6.04
CA TRP A 112 -3.52 3.95 -6.62
C TRP A 112 -2.05 3.77 -7.00
N ASN A 113 -1.20 3.30 -6.09
CA ASN A 113 0.23 3.12 -6.37
C ASN A 113 0.49 2.09 -7.48
N ILE A 114 -0.32 1.03 -7.56
CA ILE A 114 -0.27 0.05 -8.65
C ILE A 114 -0.58 0.73 -9.98
N LYS A 115 -1.63 1.56 -10.05
CA LYS A 115 -1.99 2.31 -11.25
C LYS A 115 -0.88 3.27 -11.68
N VAL A 116 -0.29 4.00 -10.74
CA VAL A 116 0.86 4.89 -10.99
C VAL A 116 2.04 4.10 -11.57
N SER A 117 2.31 2.92 -11.03
CA SER A 117 3.38 2.03 -11.53
C SER A 117 3.09 1.48 -12.93
N ALA A 118 1.84 1.13 -13.20
CA ALA A 118 1.38 0.69 -14.51
C ALA A 118 1.52 1.79 -15.57
N LYS A 119 1.21 3.04 -15.19
CA LYS A 119 1.38 4.23 -16.05
C LYS A 119 2.84 4.48 -16.40
N ALA A 120 3.74 4.42 -15.43
CA ALA A 120 5.18 4.52 -15.69
C ALA A 120 5.68 3.39 -16.61
N ALA A 121 5.22 2.15 -16.39
CA ALA A 121 5.55 1.02 -17.27
C ALA A 121 5.01 1.22 -18.70
N LEU A 122 3.81 1.80 -18.84
CA LEU A 122 3.26 2.15 -20.14
C LEU A 122 4.11 3.20 -20.87
N MET A 123 4.52 4.27 -20.20
CA MET A 123 5.36 5.32 -20.79
C MET A 123 6.71 4.78 -21.28
N VAL A 124 7.35 3.90 -20.50
CA VAL A 124 8.60 3.26 -20.91
C VAL A 124 8.38 2.34 -22.10
N ASP A 125 7.33 1.51 -22.11
CA ASP A 125 6.99 0.66 -23.27
C ASP A 125 6.78 1.46 -24.56
N MET A 126 6.11 2.62 -24.45
CA MET A 126 5.81 3.52 -25.56
C MET A 126 7.01 4.36 -26.00
N SER A 127 8.13 4.36 -25.29
CA SER A 127 9.30 5.19 -25.63
C SER A 127 10.00 4.76 -26.92
N VAL A 128 9.83 3.51 -27.35
CA VAL A 128 10.48 2.94 -28.54
C VAL A 128 9.47 2.24 -29.45
N PRO A 129 9.85 1.91 -30.70
CA PRO A 129 9.05 1.10 -31.62
C PRO A 129 8.58 -0.21 -30.99
N PHE A 130 7.42 -0.71 -31.45
CA PHE A 130 6.85 -1.96 -30.93
C PHE A 130 7.75 -3.17 -31.23
N ASP A 131 8.32 -3.23 -32.44
CA ASP A 131 9.14 -4.36 -32.90
C ASP A 131 10.62 -4.24 -32.51
N HIS A 132 11.04 -3.07 -32.01
CA HIS A 132 12.44 -2.85 -31.64
C HIS A 132 12.71 -3.24 -30.18
N LEU A 133 13.81 -3.96 -29.97
CA LEU A 133 14.37 -4.31 -28.66
C LEU A 133 15.69 -3.54 -28.47
N PRO A 134 15.68 -2.44 -27.71
CA PRO A 134 16.82 -1.54 -27.60
C PRO A 134 17.94 -2.14 -26.73
N ASP A 135 19.19 -1.90 -27.09
CA ASP A 135 20.37 -2.36 -26.34
C ASP A 135 20.53 -1.63 -24.98
N LYS A 136 21.28 -2.24 -24.04
CA LYS A 136 21.53 -1.72 -22.68
C LYS A 136 22.21 -0.35 -22.67
N ARG A 137 22.93 0.02 -23.73
CA ARG A 137 23.63 1.31 -23.85
C ARG A 137 22.72 2.44 -24.37
N THR A 138 21.53 2.11 -24.86
CA THR A 138 20.57 3.08 -25.37
C THR A 138 19.92 3.92 -24.26
N ASP A 139 19.22 4.97 -24.66
CA ASP A 139 18.53 5.87 -23.74
C ASP A 139 17.24 5.27 -23.19
N PHE A 140 16.71 4.23 -23.84
CA PHE A 140 15.66 3.39 -23.28
C PHE A 140 16.05 2.83 -21.91
N ALA A 141 17.26 2.28 -21.78
CA ALA A 141 17.74 1.73 -20.52
C ALA A 141 17.84 2.82 -19.44
N SER A 142 18.31 4.02 -19.81
CA SER A 142 18.33 5.18 -18.92
C SER A 142 16.91 5.59 -18.49
N MET A 143 15.95 5.59 -19.41
CA MET A 143 14.57 5.98 -19.11
C MET A 143 13.89 4.94 -18.21
N ARG A 144 14.13 3.65 -18.45
CA ARG A 144 13.71 2.55 -17.58
C ARG A 144 14.23 2.71 -16.14
N ASP A 145 15.50 3.07 -15.99
CA ASP A 145 16.12 3.30 -14.68
C ASP A 145 15.50 4.53 -13.99
N SER A 146 15.24 5.59 -14.74
CA SER A 146 14.64 6.83 -14.22
C SER A 146 13.21 6.59 -13.74
N MET A 147 12.36 5.94 -14.55
CA MET A 147 11.00 5.59 -14.14
C MET A 147 10.99 4.59 -12.98
N TYR A 148 11.96 3.67 -12.92
CA TYR A 148 12.09 2.78 -11.77
C TYR A 148 12.44 3.56 -10.48
N LEU A 149 13.35 4.54 -10.56
CA LEU A 149 13.70 5.40 -9.42
C LEU A 149 12.52 6.27 -8.98
N LEU A 150 11.78 6.86 -9.92
CA LEU A 150 10.58 7.65 -9.62
C LEU A 150 9.55 6.84 -8.83
N LEU A 151 9.32 5.59 -9.22
CA LEU A 151 8.42 4.69 -8.51
C LEU A 151 8.96 4.26 -7.13
N ALA A 152 10.28 4.28 -6.91
CA ALA A 152 10.87 4.06 -5.59
C ALA A 152 10.73 5.32 -4.70
N MET A 153 10.97 6.50 -5.26
CA MET A 153 10.75 7.80 -4.61
C MET A 153 9.27 7.98 -4.19
N ASN A 154 8.32 7.47 -4.99
CA ASN A 154 6.89 7.51 -4.67
C ASN A 154 6.52 6.87 -3.34
N GLN A 155 7.35 5.99 -2.80
CA GLN A 155 7.09 5.27 -1.54
C GLN A 155 7.45 6.09 -0.30
N TYR A 156 7.98 7.31 -0.47
CA TYR A 156 8.45 8.14 0.63
C TYR A 156 7.71 9.49 0.70
N THR A 157 7.50 9.95 1.93
CA THR A 157 7.00 11.30 2.23
C THR A 157 8.11 12.34 2.05
N MET A 158 7.73 13.51 1.56
CA MET A 158 8.63 14.64 1.40
C MET A 158 8.72 15.45 2.69
N LYS A 159 9.88 16.09 2.92
CA LYS A 159 10.05 17.06 3.99
C LYS A 159 9.04 18.21 3.84
N PRO A 160 8.32 18.62 4.90
CA PRO A 160 7.29 19.67 4.79
C PRO A 160 7.82 20.99 4.22
N GLU A 161 9.07 21.34 4.54
CA GLU A 161 9.77 22.52 4.01
C GLU A 161 9.99 22.40 2.50
N SER A 162 10.50 21.26 2.02
CA SER A 162 10.65 20.98 0.59
C SER A 162 9.29 20.93 -0.12
N ALA A 163 8.25 20.42 0.54
CA ALA A 163 6.90 20.38 0.01
C ALA A 163 6.22 21.76 -0.07
N LEU A 164 6.76 22.78 0.62
CA LEU A 164 6.30 24.17 0.52
C LEU A 164 6.70 24.78 -0.83
N TYR A 165 7.90 24.46 -1.33
CA TYR A 165 8.44 24.88 -2.62
C TYR A 165 8.03 23.91 -3.75
N LYS A 166 6.72 23.65 -3.84
CA LYS A 166 6.14 22.54 -4.63
C LYS A 166 6.72 22.40 -6.04
N LYS A 167 6.89 23.51 -6.77
CA LYS A 167 7.29 23.50 -8.18
C LYS A 167 8.80 23.33 -8.33
N GLU A 168 9.58 24.02 -7.51
CA GLU A 168 11.04 23.93 -7.54
C GLU A 168 11.51 22.55 -7.05
N ALA A 169 10.82 21.99 -6.05
CA ALA A 169 11.04 20.61 -5.59
C ALA A 169 10.71 19.59 -6.70
N GLU A 170 9.64 19.82 -7.47
CA GLU A 170 9.32 19.01 -8.63
C GLU A 170 10.40 19.11 -9.71
N GLY A 171 10.83 20.33 -10.02
CA GLY A 171 11.90 20.61 -10.97
C GLY A 171 13.21 19.92 -10.59
N LEU A 172 13.59 19.96 -9.32
CA LEU A 172 14.75 19.25 -8.81
C LEU A 172 14.62 17.74 -9.08
N LEU A 173 13.48 17.13 -8.75
CA LEU A 173 13.26 15.71 -9.03
C LEU A 173 13.27 15.39 -10.52
N ARG A 174 12.70 16.25 -11.37
CA ARG A 174 12.75 16.08 -12.84
C ARG A 174 14.18 16.16 -13.37
N ILE A 175 15.01 17.06 -12.85
CA ILE A 175 16.45 17.11 -13.19
C ILE A 175 17.12 15.81 -12.74
N VAL A 176 16.93 15.39 -11.48
CA VAL A 176 17.49 14.13 -10.96
C VAL A 176 17.12 12.94 -11.85
N LEU A 177 15.87 12.88 -12.32
CA LEU A 177 15.33 11.74 -13.08
C LEU A 177 15.61 11.78 -14.58
N PHE A 178 15.57 12.95 -15.22
CA PHE A 178 15.57 13.03 -16.69
C PHE A 178 16.80 13.74 -17.27
N SER A 179 17.58 14.45 -16.47
CA SER A 179 18.84 15.06 -16.94
C SER A 179 19.87 13.99 -17.32
N ARG A 180 20.66 14.23 -18.38
CA ARG A 180 21.77 13.36 -18.80
C ARG A 180 23.13 13.99 -18.53
N ASP A 181 23.24 15.29 -18.79
CA ASP A 181 24.53 15.96 -18.97
C ASP A 181 25.05 16.65 -17.70
N LEU A 182 24.27 16.63 -16.61
CA LEU A 182 24.70 17.21 -15.34
C LEU A 182 25.88 16.39 -14.77
N LYS A 183 27.05 17.03 -14.73
CA LYS A 183 28.23 16.52 -14.02
C LYS A 183 28.05 16.82 -12.54
N LEU A 184 28.32 15.82 -11.70
CA LEU A 184 28.18 15.92 -10.26
C LEU A 184 29.46 16.51 -9.66
N THR A 185 29.33 17.38 -8.66
CA THR A 185 30.47 18.02 -7.99
C THR A 185 31.20 17.06 -7.05
N ASP A 186 30.44 16.22 -6.36
CA ASP A 186 30.95 15.41 -5.25
C ASP A 186 31.49 14.04 -5.69
N THR A 187 31.37 13.71 -6.99
CA THR A 187 31.78 12.40 -7.52
C THR A 187 32.19 12.49 -8.98
N ASP A 188 33.19 11.69 -9.37
CA ASP A 188 33.64 11.58 -10.76
C ASP A 188 32.61 10.90 -11.70
N LYS A 189 31.50 10.42 -11.14
CA LYS A 189 30.45 9.71 -11.88
C LYS A 189 29.43 10.70 -12.46
N SER A 190 29.00 10.44 -13.70
CA SER A 190 27.87 11.16 -14.28
C SER A 190 26.55 10.83 -13.58
N LEU A 191 25.58 11.76 -13.62
CA LEU A 191 24.23 11.52 -13.10
C LEU A 191 23.58 10.25 -13.69
N ARG A 192 23.79 10.00 -14.98
CA ARG A 192 23.32 8.78 -15.66
C ARG A 192 23.92 7.51 -15.03
N GLN A 193 25.23 7.50 -14.72
CA GLN A 193 25.88 6.37 -14.06
C GLN A 193 25.37 6.18 -12.64
N MET A 194 25.20 7.26 -11.87
CA MET A 194 24.66 7.19 -10.50
C MET A 194 23.23 6.65 -10.48
N ARG A 195 22.35 7.13 -11.37
CA ARG A 195 21.00 6.56 -11.53
C ARG A 195 21.03 5.07 -11.87
N ARG A 196 21.91 4.66 -12.77
CA ARG A 196 22.03 3.25 -13.18
C ARG A 196 22.54 2.37 -12.03
N ILE A 197 23.55 2.83 -11.29
CA ILE A 197 24.07 2.12 -10.11
C ILE A 197 22.96 2.00 -9.07
N LEU A 198 22.33 3.12 -8.70
CA LEU A 198 21.27 3.13 -7.69
C LEU A 198 20.10 2.25 -8.11
N SER A 199 19.60 2.39 -9.35
CA SER A 199 18.48 1.57 -9.83
C SER A 199 18.82 0.08 -9.91
N ARG A 200 20.08 -0.30 -10.19
CA ARG A 200 20.52 -1.71 -10.12
C ARG A 200 20.49 -2.21 -8.67
N GLU A 201 21.11 -1.48 -7.75
CA GLU A 201 21.11 -1.82 -6.32
C GLU A 201 19.68 -1.91 -5.75
N LEU A 202 18.79 -1.00 -6.13
CA LEU A 202 17.40 -1.02 -5.69
C LEU A 202 16.60 -2.20 -6.28
N ARG A 203 16.97 -2.72 -7.47
CA ARG A 203 16.35 -3.92 -8.04
C ARG A 203 16.90 -5.18 -7.37
N GLU A 204 18.20 -5.22 -7.09
CA GLU A 204 18.87 -6.28 -6.33
C GLU A 204 18.28 -6.40 -4.91
N MET A 205 18.02 -5.27 -4.25
CA MET A 205 17.43 -5.20 -2.90
C MET A 205 15.91 -5.42 -2.86
N ARG A 206 15.24 -5.69 -4.00
CA ARG A 206 13.81 -6.00 -3.99
C ARG A 206 13.60 -7.38 -3.38
N ARG A 207 12.70 -7.47 -2.40
CA ARG A 207 12.38 -8.75 -1.75
C ARG A 207 11.88 -9.75 -2.79
N ARG A 208 12.55 -10.90 -2.90
CA ARG A 208 12.06 -12.08 -3.66
C ARG A 208 10.81 -12.73 -3.01
N GLY A 209 10.24 -12.08 -1.99
CA GLY A 209 9.12 -12.54 -1.18
C GLY A 209 7.75 -12.54 -1.88
N ALA A 210 7.67 -12.22 -3.18
CA ALA A 210 6.43 -12.35 -3.93
C ALA A 210 5.98 -13.82 -4.04
N VAL A 211 6.91 -14.76 -4.25
CA VAL A 211 6.58 -16.18 -4.45
C VAL A 211 5.88 -16.79 -3.22
N PRO A 212 6.40 -16.67 -1.98
CA PRO A 212 5.69 -17.12 -0.78
C PRO A 212 4.27 -16.59 -0.67
N VAL A 213 4.03 -15.35 -1.10
CA VAL A 213 2.71 -14.71 -1.01
C VAL A 213 1.73 -15.27 -2.00
N PHE A 214 2.17 -15.56 -3.22
CA PHE A 214 1.35 -16.29 -4.17
C PHE A 214 1.02 -17.69 -3.64
N VAL A 215 1.99 -18.39 -3.04
CA VAL A 215 1.74 -19.73 -2.44
C VAL A 215 0.73 -19.65 -1.30
N SER A 216 0.87 -18.71 -0.37
CA SER A 216 -0.10 -18.55 0.72
C SER A 216 -1.46 -18.07 0.26
N THR A 217 -1.51 -17.25 -0.80
CA THR A 217 -2.79 -16.87 -1.41
C THR A 217 -3.46 -18.06 -2.08
N LEU A 218 -2.69 -18.90 -2.81
CA LEU A 218 -3.21 -20.15 -3.37
C LEU A 218 -3.73 -21.08 -2.28
N TRP A 219 -3.05 -21.16 -1.14
CA TRP A 219 -3.53 -21.92 0.01
C TRP A 219 -4.85 -21.38 0.56
N PHE A 220 -5.00 -20.05 0.67
CA PHE A 220 -6.28 -19.44 1.04
C PHE A 220 -7.39 -19.76 0.03
N LEU A 221 -7.11 -19.69 -1.28
CA LEU A 221 -8.07 -20.05 -2.33
C LEU A 221 -8.47 -21.52 -2.26
N PHE A 222 -7.52 -22.41 -1.95
CA PHE A 222 -7.77 -23.83 -1.76
C PHE A 222 -8.68 -24.08 -0.55
N ALA A 223 -8.36 -23.47 0.60
CA ALA A 223 -9.21 -23.53 1.79
C ALA A 223 -10.62 -22.99 1.49
N PHE A 224 -10.71 -21.87 0.77
CA PHE A 224 -11.98 -21.28 0.37
C PHE A 224 -12.81 -22.21 -0.54
N ALA A 225 -12.18 -22.89 -1.49
CA ALA A 225 -12.84 -23.88 -2.33
C ALA A 225 -13.36 -25.09 -1.52
N LEU A 226 -12.58 -25.58 -0.55
CA LEU A 226 -13.01 -26.66 0.34
C LEU A 226 -14.20 -26.25 1.22
N SER A 227 -14.21 -25.03 1.77
CA SER A 227 -15.35 -24.54 2.55
C SER A 227 -16.61 -24.34 1.69
N ILE A 228 -16.48 -23.95 0.42
CA ILE A 228 -17.60 -23.97 -0.53
C ILE A 228 -18.12 -25.39 -0.69
N GLN A 229 -17.24 -26.36 -0.98
CA GLN A 229 -17.65 -27.75 -1.15
C GLN A 229 -18.34 -28.30 0.10
N ALA A 230 -17.80 -28.04 1.29
CA ALA A 230 -18.39 -28.48 2.55
C ALA A 230 -19.77 -27.85 2.79
N ALA A 231 -19.91 -26.53 2.60
CA ALA A 231 -21.19 -25.85 2.74
C ALA A 231 -22.25 -26.36 1.76
N PHE A 232 -21.90 -26.60 0.50
CA PHE A 232 -22.87 -27.11 -0.48
C PHE A 232 -23.08 -28.63 -0.43
N GLY A 233 -22.25 -29.37 0.32
CA GLY A 233 -22.50 -30.78 0.64
C GLY A 233 -23.65 -30.92 1.64
N ASP A 234 -23.61 -30.10 2.69
CA ASP A 234 -24.58 -30.10 3.79
C ASP A 234 -25.40 -28.79 3.79
N VAL A 235 -26.13 -28.55 2.69
CA VAL A 235 -26.92 -27.31 2.52
C VAL A 235 -27.94 -27.16 3.64
N GLY A 236 -27.94 -25.98 4.25
CA GLY A 236 -28.81 -25.65 5.37
C GLY A 236 -28.12 -25.81 6.73
N GLU A 237 -27.05 -26.60 6.85
CA GLU A 237 -26.34 -26.73 8.12
C GLU A 237 -25.69 -25.40 8.52
N ASN A 238 -26.04 -24.93 9.71
CA ASN A 238 -25.63 -23.63 10.20
C ASN A 238 -24.10 -23.52 10.31
N ARG A 239 -23.42 -24.60 10.73
CA ARG A 239 -21.97 -24.62 10.98
C ARG A 239 -21.16 -24.38 9.71
N THR A 240 -21.45 -25.13 8.65
CA THR A 240 -20.72 -25.03 7.37
C THR A 240 -20.96 -23.70 6.69
N ALA A 241 -22.18 -23.17 6.80
CA ALA A 241 -22.55 -21.85 6.31
C ALA A 241 -21.75 -20.72 6.98
N HIS A 242 -21.59 -20.81 8.30
CA HIS A 242 -20.83 -19.83 9.07
C HIS A 242 -19.35 -19.92 8.77
N ASP A 243 -18.80 -21.11 8.60
CA ASP A 243 -17.41 -21.27 8.18
C ASP A 243 -17.17 -20.60 6.81
N LEU A 244 -18.08 -20.82 5.84
CA LEU A 244 -18.05 -20.15 4.54
C LEU A 244 -18.22 -18.63 4.64
N ALA A 245 -19.09 -18.14 5.54
CA ALA A 245 -19.28 -16.71 5.78
C ALA A 245 -18.01 -16.05 6.32
N MET A 246 -17.25 -16.73 7.20
CA MET A 246 -15.94 -16.24 7.66
C MET A 246 -14.96 -16.11 6.50
N GLY A 247 -14.91 -17.11 5.61
CA GLY A 247 -14.12 -17.05 4.38
C GLY A 247 -14.48 -15.86 3.49
N CYS A 248 -15.78 -15.62 3.28
CA CYS A 248 -16.27 -14.49 2.50
C CYS A 248 -15.89 -13.16 3.15
N LEU A 249 -16.02 -13.04 4.48
CA LEU A 249 -15.67 -11.85 5.23
C LEU A 249 -14.18 -11.49 5.08
N LEU A 250 -13.30 -12.50 5.07
CA LEU A 250 -11.84 -12.32 5.03
C LEU A 250 -11.25 -12.29 3.61
N ALA A 251 -12.08 -12.49 2.57
CA ALA A 251 -11.63 -12.56 1.17
C ALA A 251 -10.91 -11.29 0.66
N TRP A 252 -11.18 -10.12 1.25
CA TRP A 252 -10.48 -8.88 0.90
C TRP A 252 -9.03 -8.82 1.42
N PHE A 253 -8.69 -9.59 2.46
CA PHE A 253 -7.40 -9.50 3.12
C PHE A 253 -6.24 -10.03 2.27
N PRO A 254 -6.33 -11.22 1.64
CA PRO A 254 -5.32 -11.68 0.68
C PRO A 254 -5.11 -10.71 -0.49
N ILE A 255 -6.17 -10.03 -0.95
CA ILE A 255 -6.10 -9.02 -2.02
C ILE A 255 -5.29 -7.81 -1.55
N LEU A 256 -5.51 -7.34 -0.32
CA LEU A 256 -4.74 -6.26 0.29
C LEU A 256 -3.26 -6.63 0.43
N ILE A 257 -2.95 -7.83 0.92
CA ILE A 257 -1.56 -8.26 1.07
C ILE A 257 -0.87 -8.44 -0.28
N MET A 258 -1.51 -9.11 -1.24
CA MET A 258 -0.98 -9.27 -2.60
C MET A 258 -0.72 -7.91 -3.24
N SER A 259 -1.69 -7.00 -3.19
CA SER A 259 -1.53 -5.64 -3.74
C SER A 259 -0.42 -4.86 -3.04
N SER A 260 -0.25 -4.98 -1.72
CA SER A 260 0.84 -4.32 -0.98
C SER A 260 2.24 -4.79 -1.38
N ILE A 261 2.37 -6.04 -1.84
CA ILE A 261 3.65 -6.60 -2.30
C ILE A 261 3.94 -6.21 -3.75
N VAL A 262 2.88 -6.13 -4.55
CA VAL A 262 2.95 -5.51 -5.88
C VAL A 262 3.34 -4.03 -5.74
N ASP A 263 2.83 -3.33 -4.72
CA ASP A 263 3.22 -1.97 -4.29
C ASP A 263 4.58 -1.94 -3.59
N ARG A 264 5.61 -2.36 -4.35
CA ARG A 264 7.06 -2.26 -4.10
C ARG A 264 7.46 -2.25 -2.62
N ASN A 265 7.84 -3.42 -2.11
CA ASN A 265 8.39 -3.56 -0.76
C ASN A 265 9.95 -3.53 -0.75
N PRO A 266 10.60 -2.41 -0.37
CA PRO A 266 12.04 -2.41 -0.15
C PRO A 266 12.41 -3.21 1.10
N ILE A 267 13.44 -4.06 1.03
CA ILE A 267 13.93 -4.82 2.22
C ILE A 267 14.39 -3.88 3.34
N ALA A 268 15.00 -2.75 2.98
CA ALA A 268 15.55 -1.77 3.92
C ALA A 268 15.11 -0.34 3.54
N ALA A 269 13.88 0.03 3.90
CA ALA A 269 13.29 1.33 3.55
C ALA A 269 14.18 2.52 3.95
N ASN A 270 14.80 2.49 5.13
CA ASN A 270 15.68 3.57 5.61
C ASN A 270 17.00 3.66 4.82
N ALA A 271 17.60 2.53 4.44
CA ALA A 271 18.83 2.53 3.66
C ALA A 271 18.58 3.08 2.24
N ILE A 272 17.45 2.69 1.64
CA ILE A 272 17.04 3.18 0.32
C ILE A 272 16.73 4.68 0.38
N LYS A 273 16.03 5.14 1.43
CA LYS A 273 15.78 6.57 1.65
C LYS A 273 17.09 7.36 1.65
N LYS A 274 18.09 6.92 2.43
CA LYS A 274 19.40 7.57 2.50
C LYS A 274 20.04 7.63 1.11
N LYS A 275 20.08 6.53 0.37
CA LYS A 275 20.67 6.49 -0.98
C LYS A 275 19.95 7.40 -1.98
N ILE A 276 18.61 7.48 -1.91
CA ILE A 276 17.81 8.39 -2.75
C ILE A 276 18.11 9.85 -2.39
N ASN A 277 18.12 10.20 -1.10
CA ASN A 277 18.46 11.55 -0.66
C ASN A 277 19.88 11.93 -1.08
N THR A 278 20.86 11.03 -0.92
CA THR A 278 22.24 11.28 -1.38
C THR A 278 22.30 11.57 -2.88
N LEU A 279 21.52 10.87 -3.71
CA LEU A 279 21.45 11.18 -5.14
C LEU A 279 20.88 12.59 -5.40
N ILE A 280 19.85 12.99 -4.64
CA ILE A 280 19.24 14.32 -4.75
C ILE A 280 20.22 15.40 -4.26
N ASP A 281 20.94 15.14 -3.17
CA ASP A 281 21.94 16.03 -2.59
C ASP A 281 23.09 16.29 -3.58
N HIS A 282 23.58 15.26 -4.27
CA HIS A 282 24.61 15.44 -5.31
C HIS A 282 24.13 16.32 -6.47
N VAL A 283 22.86 16.20 -6.87
CA VAL A 283 22.28 17.07 -7.90
C VAL A 283 22.09 18.49 -7.37
N ARG A 284 21.65 18.65 -6.11
CA ARG A 284 21.56 19.95 -5.46
C ARG A 284 22.91 20.66 -5.47
N HIS A 285 23.97 20.01 -5.00
CA HIS A 285 25.31 20.62 -4.95
C HIS A 285 25.82 21.01 -6.35
N ALA A 286 25.57 20.16 -7.35
CA ALA A 286 25.92 20.45 -8.74
C ALA A 286 25.14 21.64 -9.34
N LEU A 287 23.91 21.90 -8.90
CA LEU A 287 23.11 23.06 -9.34
C LEU A 287 23.47 24.35 -8.58
N LEU A 288 23.95 24.22 -7.34
CA LEU A 288 24.43 25.36 -6.55
C LEU A 288 25.76 25.89 -7.08
N ASP A 289 26.64 25.01 -7.58
CA ASP A 289 27.87 25.41 -8.27
C ASP A 289 27.56 26.05 -9.63
N GLU A 290 27.86 27.34 -9.75
CA GLU A 290 27.59 28.13 -10.95
C GLU A 290 28.28 27.57 -12.19
N ARG A 291 29.49 27.02 -12.06
CA ARG A 291 30.24 26.47 -13.19
C ARG A 291 29.55 25.22 -13.74
N HIS A 292 29.15 24.32 -12.85
CA HIS A 292 28.44 23.09 -13.23
C HIS A 292 27.05 23.40 -13.79
N ARG A 293 26.33 24.35 -13.16
CA ARG A 293 25.05 24.86 -13.65
C ARG A 293 25.15 25.47 -15.05
N ASN A 294 26.14 26.32 -15.30
CA ASN A 294 26.31 26.95 -16.62
C ASN A 294 26.69 25.93 -17.69
N ASN A 295 27.60 24.99 -17.38
CA ASN A 295 27.92 23.89 -18.30
C ASN A 295 26.70 23.01 -18.61
N PHE A 296 25.84 22.78 -17.62
CA PHE A 296 24.59 22.05 -17.80
C PHE A 296 23.61 22.82 -18.69
N LEU A 297 23.46 24.13 -18.50
CA LEU A 297 22.63 24.98 -19.34
C LEU A 297 23.14 25.04 -20.79
N GLU A 298 24.45 25.12 -20.98
CA GLU A 298 25.08 25.15 -22.30
C GLU A 298 24.74 23.91 -23.15
N SER A 299 24.51 22.74 -22.54
CA SER A 299 24.12 21.54 -23.29
C SER A 299 22.74 21.66 -23.97
N PHE A 300 21.89 22.57 -23.50
CA PHE A 300 20.55 22.84 -24.03
C PHE A 300 20.47 24.07 -24.94
N LYS A 301 21.58 24.76 -25.20
CA LYS A 301 21.58 26.05 -25.94
C LYS A 301 20.92 25.97 -27.33
N ASP A 302 20.98 24.82 -27.99
CA ASP A 302 20.39 24.60 -29.32
C ASP A 302 18.89 24.31 -29.31
N GLN A 303 18.24 24.27 -28.14
CA GLN A 303 16.80 23.96 -28.02
C GLN A 303 15.97 25.24 -28.00
N PRO A 304 14.79 25.25 -28.66
CA PRO A 304 13.93 26.43 -28.70
C PRO A 304 13.41 26.84 -27.31
N GLU A 305 13.25 25.90 -26.39
CA GLU A 305 12.79 26.14 -25.01
C GLU A 305 13.90 26.60 -24.04
N PHE A 306 15.13 26.78 -24.53
CA PHE A 306 16.29 27.12 -23.71
C PHE A 306 16.08 28.33 -22.77
N PRO A 307 15.49 29.47 -23.20
CA PRO A 307 15.30 30.62 -22.31
C PRO A 307 14.44 30.29 -21.09
N ALA A 308 13.33 29.58 -21.31
CA ALA A 308 12.43 29.15 -20.24
C ALA A 308 13.08 28.12 -19.31
N LEU A 309 13.86 27.19 -19.88
CA LEU A 309 14.63 26.22 -19.10
C LEU A 309 15.68 26.89 -18.23
N LYS A 310 16.39 27.88 -18.76
CA LYS A 310 17.41 28.63 -18.04
C LYS A 310 16.82 29.32 -16.80
N ASP A 311 15.77 30.10 -17.00
CA ASP A 311 15.08 30.78 -15.90
C ASP A 311 14.57 29.78 -14.85
N TYR A 312 14.05 28.63 -15.32
CA TYR A 312 13.55 27.59 -14.45
C TYR A 312 14.65 26.94 -13.60
N VAL A 313 15.77 26.55 -14.21
CA VAL A 313 16.92 25.93 -13.51
C VAL A 313 17.55 26.92 -12.52
N GLU A 314 17.66 28.21 -12.87
CA GLU A 314 18.15 29.23 -11.97
C GLU A 314 17.23 29.42 -10.75
N ASN A 315 15.91 29.38 -10.95
CA ASN A 315 14.95 29.44 -9.84
C ASN A 315 15.04 28.21 -8.93
N ILE A 316 15.23 27.02 -9.48
CA ILE A 316 15.47 25.80 -8.70
C ILE A 316 16.76 25.97 -7.88
N ALA A 317 17.86 26.38 -8.51
CA ALA A 317 19.15 26.55 -7.84
C ALA A 317 19.07 27.50 -6.64
N LYS A 318 18.36 28.64 -6.78
CA LYS A 318 18.12 29.60 -5.68
C LYS A 318 17.40 29.01 -4.48
N ARG A 319 16.56 28.00 -4.68
CA ARG A 319 15.77 27.34 -3.62
C ARG A 319 16.36 26.02 -3.16
N ALA A 320 17.32 25.48 -3.91
CA ALA A 320 17.84 24.14 -3.70
C ALA A 320 18.51 24.00 -2.33
N GLU A 321 19.12 25.07 -1.80
CA GLU A 321 19.73 25.11 -0.45
C GLU A 321 18.79 24.61 0.66
N TYR A 322 17.50 24.87 0.56
CA TYR A 322 16.48 24.49 1.55
C TYR A 322 15.85 23.11 1.29
N MET A 323 16.38 22.33 0.34
CA MET A 323 15.85 21.02 -0.07
C MET A 323 16.78 19.86 0.35
N ASP A 324 17.35 19.96 1.55
CA ASP A 324 18.08 18.87 2.21
C ASP A 324 17.15 17.79 2.74
N GLU A 325 17.68 16.57 2.87
CA GLU A 325 16.94 15.39 3.33
C GLU A 325 15.53 15.28 2.70
N PHE A 326 15.48 15.41 1.38
CA PHE A 326 14.24 15.60 0.62
C PHE A 326 13.10 14.64 1.03
N PHE A 327 13.42 13.36 1.23
CA PHE A 327 12.50 12.34 1.74
C PHE A 327 12.75 12.00 3.22
N ILE A 328 11.67 11.86 4.01
CA ILE A 328 11.75 11.62 5.47
C ILE A 328 11.29 10.22 5.88
N ASP A 329 10.03 9.88 5.66
CA ASP A 329 9.43 8.64 6.17
C ASP A 329 8.88 7.79 5.02
N PHE A 330 8.91 6.46 5.19
CA PHE A 330 8.28 5.53 4.28
C PHE A 330 6.75 5.59 4.42
N ALA A 331 6.05 5.84 3.32
CA ALA A 331 4.60 5.98 3.25
C ALA A 331 3.90 4.97 2.32
N GLY A 332 4.69 4.14 1.65
CA GLY A 332 4.20 3.07 0.78
C GLY A 332 3.15 2.16 1.41
N GLN A 333 2.44 1.39 0.58
CA GLN A 333 1.53 0.32 1.02
C GLN A 333 0.35 0.80 1.86
N GLY A 334 -0.12 2.03 1.62
CA GLY A 334 -1.26 2.62 2.32
C GLY A 334 -1.03 2.86 3.81
N ARG A 335 0.23 2.94 4.28
CA ARG A 335 0.58 3.13 5.71
C ARG A 335 0.30 4.55 6.21
N VAL A 336 0.47 5.53 5.34
CA VAL A 336 0.34 6.96 5.68
C VAL A 336 -0.91 7.52 5.00
N ARG A 337 -1.67 8.31 5.74
CA ARG A 337 -2.87 9.00 5.25
C ARG A 337 -2.49 10.16 4.34
N TRP A 338 -3.30 10.40 3.31
CA TRP A 338 -3.13 11.51 2.37
C TRP A 338 -1.77 11.54 1.66
N HIS A 339 -1.14 10.37 1.53
CA HIS A 339 0.10 10.21 0.76
C HIS A 339 -0.24 10.00 -0.72
N TYR A 340 0.12 10.97 -1.55
CA TYR A 340 -0.07 10.90 -3.01
C TYR A 340 1.20 10.47 -3.75
N GLY A 341 2.36 10.60 -3.08
CA GLY A 341 3.69 10.39 -3.65
C GLY A 341 4.04 11.37 -4.78
N ALA A 342 5.32 11.42 -5.14
CA ALA A 342 5.83 12.33 -6.18
C ALA A 342 5.53 11.83 -7.61
N ALA A 343 5.31 10.52 -7.80
CA ALA A 343 5.24 9.94 -9.13
C ALA A 343 3.96 10.30 -9.86
N HIS A 344 2.82 10.37 -9.20
CA HIS A 344 1.57 10.71 -9.89
C HIS A 344 1.65 12.10 -10.54
N ALA A 345 2.11 13.11 -9.81
CA ALA A 345 2.26 14.47 -10.32
C ALA A 345 3.23 14.52 -11.52
N ILE A 346 4.44 13.98 -11.34
CA ILE A 346 5.48 13.98 -12.39
C ILE A 346 4.99 13.22 -13.62
N LEU A 347 4.39 12.02 -13.47
CA LEU A 347 3.91 11.22 -14.59
C LEU A 347 2.76 11.91 -15.33
N SER A 348 1.81 12.51 -14.63
CA SER A 348 0.68 13.22 -15.25
C SER A 348 1.14 14.47 -16.01
N ASP A 349 2.15 15.16 -15.51
CA ASP A 349 2.71 16.33 -16.19
C ASP A 349 3.52 15.97 -17.43
N ILE A 350 4.39 14.95 -17.35
CA ILE A 350 5.17 14.50 -18.52
C ILE A 350 4.30 13.85 -19.59
N GLU A 351 3.21 13.20 -19.18
CA GLU A 351 2.18 12.71 -20.09
C GLU A 351 1.65 13.86 -20.93
N ARG A 352 1.24 14.92 -20.25
CA ARG A 352 0.58 16.05 -20.86
C ARG A 352 1.51 16.95 -21.67
N CYS A 353 2.77 17.12 -21.25
CA CYS A 353 3.68 18.06 -21.93
C CYS A 353 4.31 17.48 -23.20
N TYR A 354 4.47 16.15 -23.28
CA TYR A 354 5.27 15.57 -24.37
C TYR A 354 4.79 14.17 -24.79
N ILE A 355 4.57 13.26 -23.84
CA ILE A 355 4.38 11.84 -24.18
C ILE A 355 3.04 11.57 -24.88
N ALA A 356 1.95 12.20 -24.44
CA ALA A 356 0.62 11.97 -25.00
C ALA A 356 0.50 12.48 -26.44
N GLU A 357 1.14 13.62 -26.75
CA GLU A 357 1.14 14.20 -28.10
C GLU A 357 1.97 13.36 -29.08
N LYS A 358 3.19 12.98 -28.69
CA LYS A 358 4.08 12.19 -29.56
C LYS A 358 3.66 10.71 -29.66
N GLY A 359 3.04 10.16 -28.62
CA GLY A 359 2.56 8.77 -28.59
C GLY A 359 3.68 7.72 -28.54
N ARG A 360 3.62 6.67 -29.37
CA ARG A 360 4.67 5.64 -29.45
C ARG A 360 5.91 6.21 -30.15
N ASN A 361 7.08 5.76 -29.70
CA ASN A 361 8.39 6.20 -30.17
C ASN A 361 8.70 7.66 -29.79
N TRP A 362 8.13 8.14 -28.68
CA TRP A 362 8.34 9.51 -28.20
C TRP A 362 9.82 9.82 -27.86
N LEU A 363 10.65 8.81 -27.60
CA LEU A 363 12.09 8.98 -27.31
C LEU A 363 12.96 9.01 -28.58
N ALA A 364 12.37 9.09 -29.78
CA ALA A 364 13.12 9.15 -31.04
C ALA A 364 14.09 10.36 -31.10
N ASP A 365 13.65 11.54 -30.65
CA ASP A 365 14.53 12.68 -30.39
C ASP A 365 14.77 12.80 -28.88
N GLU A 366 15.89 12.25 -28.43
CA GLU A 366 16.24 12.23 -27.01
C GLU A 366 16.45 13.65 -26.45
N LYS A 367 17.08 14.55 -27.21
CA LYS A 367 17.44 15.89 -26.72
C LYS A 367 16.17 16.71 -26.53
N GLU A 368 15.26 16.67 -27.51
CA GLU A 368 13.94 17.32 -27.40
C GLU A 368 13.13 16.72 -26.24
N ALA A 369 13.08 15.39 -26.14
CA ALA A 369 12.32 14.70 -25.10
C ALA A 369 12.82 15.09 -23.71
N ARG A 370 14.12 15.00 -23.43
CA ARG A 370 14.67 15.32 -22.10
C ARG A 370 14.48 16.78 -21.71
N THR A 371 14.63 17.70 -22.67
CA THR A 371 14.40 19.14 -22.44
C THR A 371 12.98 19.38 -21.97
N ASN A 372 12.01 18.82 -22.69
CA ASN A 372 10.59 18.95 -22.36
C ASN A 372 10.19 18.22 -21.07
N LEU A 373 10.82 17.08 -20.76
CA LEU A 373 10.61 16.35 -19.50
C LEU A 373 11.16 17.10 -18.27
N VAL A 374 12.28 17.80 -18.42
CA VAL A 374 12.89 18.60 -17.34
C VAL A 374 12.09 19.89 -17.10
N LEU A 375 11.76 20.61 -18.17
CA LEU A 375 10.95 21.83 -18.11
C LEU A 375 9.54 21.54 -17.60
N GLY A 376 8.85 20.62 -18.28
CA GLY A 376 7.42 20.31 -18.20
C GLY A 376 6.50 21.54 -18.15
N PRO A 377 5.20 21.36 -17.83
CA PRO A 377 4.23 22.41 -18.01
C PRO A 377 4.39 23.51 -16.95
N VAL A 378 4.18 24.77 -17.35
CA VAL A 378 4.14 25.93 -16.44
C VAL A 378 2.80 25.96 -15.70
N ASN A 379 2.47 24.89 -14.98
CA ASN A 379 1.30 24.83 -14.11
C ASN A 379 1.71 25.20 -12.67
N GLU A 380 0.79 25.77 -11.90
CA GLU A 380 1.01 26.12 -10.48
C GLU A 380 0.85 24.93 -9.53
N GLU A 381 0.48 23.74 -10.04
CA GLU A 381 -0.09 22.65 -9.24
C GLU A 381 0.96 21.79 -8.51
N GLY A 382 2.22 21.79 -8.96
CA GLY A 382 3.35 21.14 -8.26
C GLY A 382 3.11 19.67 -7.86
N LEU A 383 3.86 19.18 -6.87
CA LEU A 383 3.91 17.75 -6.51
C LEU A 383 2.67 17.14 -5.83
N VAL A 384 1.68 17.93 -5.42
CA VAL A 384 0.53 17.43 -4.64
C VAL A 384 -0.76 17.95 -5.26
N TRP A 385 -1.47 17.11 -6.01
CA TRP A 385 -2.83 17.42 -6.49
C TRP A 385 -3.62 16.11 -6.66
N PHE A 386 -4.95 16.20 -6.62
CA PHE A 386 -5.83 15.04 -6.68
C PHE A 386 -6.51 14.93 -8.05
N ASP A 387 -6.38 13.76 -8.66
CA ASP A 387 -6.99 13.46 -9.94
C ASP A 387 -8.32 12.71 -9.74
N ILE A 388 -9.41 13.24 -10.31
CA ILE A 388 -10.75 12.63 -10.25
C ILE A 388 -10.78 11.24 -10.90
N ARG A 389 -9.88 10.95 -11.86
CA ARG A 389 -9.76 9.61 -12.46
C ARG A 389 -9.37 8.53 -11.44
N GLU A 390 -8.98 8.94 -10.24
CA GLU A 390 -8.55 8.06 -9.18
C GLU A 390 -9.69 7.64 -8.25
N TYR A 391 -10.87 8.25 -8.37
CA TYR A 391 -12.09 7.76 -7.73
C TYR A 391 -12.39 6.31 -8.12
N TRP A 392 -11.95 5.85 -9.30
CA TRP A 392 -12.10 4.45 -9.67
C TRP A 392 -11.34 3.49 -8.74
N GLN A 393 -10.17 3.89 -8.23
CA GLN A 393 -9.41 3.05 -7.28
C GLN A 393 -10.08 3.02 -5.91
N VAL A 394 -10.66 4.17 -5.49
CA VAL A 394 -11.49 4.25 -4.28
C VAL A 394 -12.73 3.37 -4.41
N LEU A 395 -13.46 3.47 -5.53
CA LEU A 395 -14.64 2.67 -5.81
C LEU A 395 -14.31 1.18 -5.88
N SER A 396 -13.21 0.82 -6.53
CA SER A 396 -12.74 -0.57 -6.61
C SER A 396 -12.44 -1.13 -5.20
N ALA A 397 -11.81 -0.35 -4.32
CA ALA A 397 -11.58 -0.75 -2.94
C ALA A 397 -12.89 -0.93 -2.15
N VAL A 398 -13.88 -0.05 -2.35
CA VAL A 398 -15.22 -0.18 -1.76
C VAL A 398 -15.92 -1.45 -2.26
N ILE A 399 -15.85 -1.74 -3.57
CA ILE A 399 -16.44 -2.94 -4.16
C ILE A 399 -15.77 -4.21 -3.61
N ILE A 400 -14.44 -4.23 -3.52
CA ILE A 400 -13.71 -5.39 -3.01
C ILE A 400 -14.11 -5.72 -1.57
N VAL A 401 -14.01 -4.75 -0.66
CA VAL A 401 -14.35 -4.99 0.76
C VAL A 401 -15.85 -5.17 0.94
N GLY A 402 -16.66 -4.39 0.21
CA GLY A 402 -18.13 -4.43 0.28
C GLY A 402 -18.73 -5.71 -0.26
N ALA A 403 -18.20 -6.28 -1.35
CA ALA A 403 -18.64 -7.57 -1.87
C ALA A 403 -18.28 -8.72 -0.92
N SER A 404 -17.07 -8.69 -0.34
CA SER A 404 -16.64 -9.66 0.69
C SER A 404 -17.54 -9.61 1.93
N CYS A 405 -17.73 -8.42 2.52
CA CYS A 405 -18.61 -8.24 3.68
C CYS A 405 -20.08 -8.52 3.33
N GLY A 406 -20.52 -8.14 2.13
CA GLY A 406 -21.88 -8.32 1.63
C GLY A 406 -22.23 -9.79 1.40
N GLY A 407 -21.28 -10.59 0.88
CA GLY A 407 -21.49 -12.03 0.75
C GLY A 407 -21.53 -12.74 2.10
N ALA A 408 -20.66 -12.36 3.05
CA ALA A 408 -20.71 -12.86 4.43
C ALA A 408 -22.03 -12.47 5.13
N PHE A 409 -22.48 -11.22 4.94
CA PHE A 409 -23.75 -10.73 5.43
C PHE A 409 -24.93 -11.51 4.84
N THR A 410 -24.95 -11.70 3.52
CA THR A 410 -26.01 -12.46 2.83
C THR A 410 -26.09 -13.87 3.37
N LEU A 411 -24.95 -14.55 3.53
CA LEU A 411 -24.91 -15.86 4.17
C LEU A 411 -25.49 -15.79 5.59
N SER A 412 -24.95 -14.94 6.47
CA SER A 412 -25.35 -14.91 7.88
C SER A 412 -26.75 -14.36 8.15
N PHE A 413 -27.32 -13.53 7.28
CA PHE A 413 -28.65 -12.93 7.44
C PHE A 413 -29.78 -13.90 7.04
N PHE A 414 -29.51 -14.77 6.06
CA PHE A 414 -30.49 -15.72 5.53
C PHE A 414 -30.28 -17.18 5.99
N THR A 415 -29.18 -17.45 6.68
CA THR A 415 -28.86 -18.71 7.39
C THR A 415 -29.42 -18.63 8.80
N PRO A 416 -29.87 -19.75 9.42
CA PRO A 416 -30.98 -19.69 10.35
C PRO A 416 -30.71 -18.74 11.52
N THR A 417 -31.81 -18.12 11.96
CA THR A 417 -31.93 -16.78 12.60
C THR A 417 -32.16 -15.64 11.60
N VAL A 418 -33.21 -15.79 10.76
CA VAL A 418 -33.58 -14.80 9.74
C VAL A 418 -33.63 -13.39 10.33
N GLY A 419 -32.85 -12.48 9.76
CA GLY A 419 -32.77 -11.09 10.19
C GLY A 419 -31.40 -10.64 10.66
N LEU A 420 -31.37 -9.47 11.31
CA LEU A 420 -30.15 -8.85 11.81
C LEU A 420 -29.82 -9.42 13.21
N GLY A 421 -29.01 -10.47 13.24
CA GLY A 421 -28.45 -11.05 14.46
C GLY A 421 -27.06 -10.50 14.79
N CYS A 422 -26.43 -10.99 15.87
CA CYS A 422 -25.09 -10.54 16.28
C CYS A 422 -24.03 -10.74 15.17
N ARG A 423 -24.13 -11.82 14.39
CA ARG A 423 -23.18 -12.14 13.31
C ARG A 423 -23.30 -11.17 12.13
N SER A 424 -24.47 -11.17 11.49
CA SER A 424 -24.76 -10.31 10.34
C SER A 424 -24.66 -8.82 10.71
N GLY A 425 -25.14 -8.44 11.90
CA GLY A 425 -24.96 -7.11 12.46
C GLY A 425 -23.50 -6.74 12.72
N GLY A 426 -22.69 -7.68 13.22
CA GLY A 426 -21.25 -7.49 13.41
C GLY A 426 -20.54 -7.13 12.10
N TYR A 427 -20.84 -7.83 11.01
CA TYR A 427 -20.28 -7.54 9.67
C TYR A 427 -20.72 -6.15 9.16
N VAL A 428 -21.99 -5.78 9.35
CA VAL A 428 -22.51 -4.46 8.97
C VAL A 428 -21.83 -3.35 9.75
N ILE A 429 -21.61 -3.52 11.06
CA ILE A 429 -20.89 -2.56 11.90
C ILE A 429 -19.46 -2.39 11.39
N PHE A 430 -18.74 -3.50 11.15
CA PHE A 430 -17.37 -3.46 10.63
C PHE A 430 -17.27 -2.71 9.30
N PHE A 431 -18.15 -3.05 8.34
CA PHE A 431 -18.18 -2.41 7.03
C PHE A 431 -18.56 -0.93 7.13
N SER A 432 -19.57 -0.60 7.95
CA SER A 432 -20.04 0.78 8.12
C SER A 432 -18.97 1.68 8.72
N ILE A 433 -18.22 1.20 9.71
CA ILE A 433 -17.09 1.95 10.29
C ILE A 433 -15.97 2.11 9.26
N SER A 434 -15.62 1.05 8.52
CA SER A 434 -14.61 1.10 7.46
C SER A 434 -14.98 2.11 6.35
N LEU A 435 -16.24 2.10 5.91
CA LEU A 435 -16.76 3.05 4.92
C LEU A 435 -16.81 4.47 5.47
N GLY A 436 -17.26 4.64 6.72
CA GLY A 436 -17.28 5.92 7.41
C GLY A 436 -15.89 6.52 7.59
N LEU A 437 -14.88 5.69 7.90
CA LEU A 437 -13.47 6.09 7.97
C LEU A 437 -12.96 6.60 6.62
N LEU A 438 -13.27 5.91 5.51
CA LEU A 438 -12.92 6.39 4.17
C LEU A 438 -13.59 7.74 3.87
N ILE A 439 -14.90 7.85 4.08
CA ILE A 439 -15.66 9.07 3.81
C ILE A 439 -15.11 10.24 4.63
N ALA A 440 -14.88 10.02 5.93
CA ALA A 440 -14.29 11.02 6.80
C ALA A 440 -12.87 11.41 6.35
N GLU A 441 -12.05 10.45 5.90
CA GLU A 441 -10.71 10.73 5.37
C GLU A 441 -10.76 11.62 4.11
N MET A 442 -11.70 11.37 3.21
CA MET A 442 -11.93 12.18 2.01
C MET A 442 -12.47 13.57 2.35
N ILE A 443 -13.39 13.69 3.34
CA ILE A 443 -13.91 14.99 3.80
C ILE A 443 -12.80 15.81 4.47
N VAL A 444 -12.03 15.20 5.39
CA VAL A 444 -10.92 15.88 6.06
C VAL A 444 -9.87 16.30 5.04
N TRP A 445 -9.57 15.45 4.06
CA TRP A 445 -8.71 15.82 2.94
C TRP A 445 -9.24 17.04 2.20
N LEU A 446 -10.51 17.02 1.78
CA LEU A 446 -11.14 18.12 1.05
C LEU A 446 -11.07 19.44 1.86
N VAL A 447 -11.42 19.40 3.15
CA VAL A 447 -11.49 20.57 4.04
C VAL A 447 -10.11 21.12 4.42
N LEU A 448 -9.13 20.24 4.65
CA LEU A 448 -7.76 20.60 5.06
C LEU A 448 -6.77 20.65 3.89
N SER A 449 -7.21 20.35 2.68
CA SER A 449 -6.40 20.61 1.50
C SER A 449 -6.17 22.11 1.39
N SER A 450 -4.90 22.52 1.35
CA SER A 450 -4.51 23.90 1.03
C SER A 450 -4.83 24.25 -0.42
N TYR A 451 -5.22 23.25 -1.21
CA TYR A 451 -6.03 23.43 -2.39
C TYR A 451 -7.39 23.94 -1.96
N GLN A 452 -7.53 25.26 -1.93
CA GLN A 452 -8.84 25.86 -2.03
C GLN A 452 -9.42 25.32 -3.35
N PRO A 453 -10.42 24.42 -3.34
CA PRO A 453 -11.03 24.02 -4.57
C PRO A 453 -11.56 25.33 -5.16
N GLN A 454 -11.09 25.70 -6.36
CA GLN A 454 -11.62 26.86 -7.06
C GLN A 454 -13.14 26.78 -7.18
N LEU A 455 -13.74 25.60 -6.95
CA LEU A 455 -15.16 25.42 -6.65
C LEU A 455 -15.71 26.49 -5.69
N VAL A 456 -15.14 26.70 -4.50
CA VAL A 456 -15.66 27.67 -3.51
C VAL A 456 -15.43 29.11 -3.93
N THR A 457 -14.29 29.39 -4.59
CA THR A 457 -13.93 30.75 -5.02
C THR A 457 -14.57 31.15 -6.35
N ARG A 458 -15.06 30.23 -7.18
CA ARG A 458 -15.67 30.51 -8.50
C ARG A 458 -17.14 30.11 -8.66
N THR A 459 -17.72 29.24 -7.83
CA THR A 459 -19.20 29.23 -7.72
C THR A 459 -19.70 30.58 -7.26
N ALA A 460 -18.90 31.26 -6.42
CA ALA A 460 -19.03 32.66 -6.11
C ALA A 460 -19.12 33.52 -7.41
N THR A 461 -18.10 33.48 -8.27
CA THR A 461 -18.13 34.30 -9.49
C THR A 461 -19.15 33.91 -10.57
N PHE A 462 -19.67 32.67 -10.59
CA PHE A 462 -20.67 32.25 -11.59
C PHE A 462 -22.10 32.59 -11.14
N PHE A 463 -22.35 32.60 -9.83
CA PHE A 463 -23.51 33.24 -9.24
C PHE A 463 -23.17 34.68 -8.87
N HIS A 464 -22.85 35.49 -9.89
CA HIS A 464 -22.51 36.91 -9.75
C HIS A 464 -23.73 37.79 -9.39
N ASN A 465 -24.64 37.26 -8.57
CA ASN A 465 -25.54 38.06 -7.76
C ASN A 465 -24.87 38.15 -6.38
N SER A 466 -24.13 39.24 -6.17
CA SER A 466 -23.11 39.53 -5.13
C SER A 466 -23.36 39.13 -3.67
N GLN A 467 -24.53 38.57 -3.33
CA GLN A 467 -24.93 38.19 -1.98
C GLN A 467 -24.56 36.75 -1.60
N TRP A 468 -24.50 35.81 -2.56
CA TRP A 468 -24.20 34.40 -2.26
C TRP A 468 -22.69 34.13 -2.05
N ASP A 469 -21.81 34.94 -2.62
CA ASP A 469 -20.34 34.80 -2.53
C ASP A 469 -19.86 34.98 -1.09
N TYR A 470 -20.34 36.04 -0.46
CA TYR A 470 -20.09 36.29 0.94
C TYR A 470 -20.70 35.18 1.80
N ALA A 471 -21.91 34.71 1.48
CA ALA A 471 -22.56 33.64 2.24
C ALA A 471 -21.80 32.31 2.14
N ALA A 472 -21.43 31.85 0.95
CA ALA A 472 -20.76 30.57 0.74
C ALA A 472 -19.31 30.56 1.26
N GLN A 473 -18.56 31.65 1.05
CA GLN A 473 -17.20 31.76 1.59
C GLN A 473 -17.22 31.94 3.12
N HIS A 474 -18.21 32.67 3.64
CA HIS A 474 -18.45 32.74 5.08
C HIS A 474 -18.85 31.38 5.63
N GLU A 475 -19.77 30.65 4.99
CA GLU A 475 -20.19 29.30 5.38
C GLU A 475 -19.05 28.31 5.34
N TRP A 476 -18.21 28.31 4.29
CA TRP A 476 -17.02 27.47 4.21
C TRP A 476 -16.00 27.82 5.30
N SER A 477 -15.75 29.11 5.52
CA SER A 477 -14.90 29.54 6.63
C SER A 477 -15.50 29.19 7.99
N SER A 478 -16.84 29.18 8.10
CA SER A 478 -17.58 28.79 9.29
C SER A 478 -17.51 27.29 9.51
N LEU A 479 -17.54 26.49 8.43
CA LEU A 479 -17.42 25.04 8.46
C LEU A 479 -15.99 24.64 8.82
N LYS A 480 -14.97 25.34 8.28
CA LYS A 480 -13.58 25.19 8.70
C LYS A 480 -13.40 25.57 10.17
N ARG A 481 -14.03 26.66 10.62
CA ARG A 481 -14.06 27.06 12.03
C ARG A 481 -14.77 26.01 12.90
N ARG A 482 -15.93 25.50 12.49
CA ARG A 482 -16.71 24.44 13.17
C ARG A 482 -15.96 23.12 13.24
N ALA A 483 -15.31 22.71 12.15
CA ALA A 483 -14.46 21.53 12.13
C ALA A 483 -13.27 21.72 13.08
N SER A 484 -12.64 22.91 13.09
CA SER A 484 -11.57 23.22 14.04
C SER A 484 -12.06 23.30 15.49
N SER A 485 -13.30 23.73 15.74
CA SER A 485 -13.88 23.81 17.09
C SER A 485 -14.33 22.43 17.60
N LEU A 486 -14.93 21.60 16.74
CA LEU A 486 -15.20 20.19 17.04
C LEU A 486 -13.90 19.48 17.41
N LEU A 487 -12.83 19.75 16.67
CA LEU A 487 -11.53 19.16 16.95
C LEU A 487 -10.95 19.60 18.30
N ARG A 488 -11.12 20.87 18.68
CA ARG A 488 -10.77 21.34 20.03
C ARG A 488 -11.65 20.67 21.09
N ALA A 489 -12.95 20.57 20.88
CA ALA A 489 -13.86 19.91 21.81
C ALA A 489 -13.52 18.42 22.00
N THR A 490 -13.20 17.70 20.91
CA THR A 490 -12.75 16.30 21.00
C THR A 490 -11.40 16.17 21.69
N GLN A 491 -10.49 17.12 21.48
CA GLN A 491 -9.19 17.17 22.15
C GLN A 491 -9.39 17.34 23.66
N ASP A 492 -10.18 18.33 24.06
CA ASP A 492 -10.46 18.61 25.47
C ASP A 492 -11.15 17.42 26.13
N TRP A 493 -12.09 16.78 25.43
CA TRP A 493 -12.75 15.56 25.91
C TRP A 493 -11.78 14.39 26.07
N CYS A 494 -10.89 14.13 25.11
CA CYS A 494 -9.89 13.06 25.21
C CYS A 494 -8.94 13.30 26.38
N ILE A 495 -8.49 14.54 26.59
CA ILE A 495 -7.63 14.90 27.72
C ILE A 495 -8.35 14.64 29.04
N GLN A 496 -9.60 15.09 29.16
CA GLN A 496 -10.41 14.85 30.35
C GLN A 496 -10.67 13.35 30.59
N ALA A 497 -10.90 12.57 29.53
CA ALA A 497 -11.11 11.13 29.62
C ALA A 497 -9.86 10.41 30.13
N VAL A 498 -8.67 10.76 29.61
CA VAL A 498 -7.39 10.21 30.08
C VAL A 498 -7.14 10.58 31.54
N LEU A 499 -7.36 11.83 31.92
CA LEU A 499 -7.25 12.28 33.31
C LEU A 499 -8.16 11.48 34.24
N ARG A 500 -9.44 11.31 33.87
CA ARG A 500 -10.38 10.49 34.66
C ARG A 500 -9.93 9.03 34.77
N LEU A 501 -9.43 8.45 33.68
CA LEU A 501 -8.93 7.06 33.67
C LEU A 501 -7.71 6.87 34.57
N VAL A 502 -6.75 7.80 34.52
CA VAL A 502 -5.55 7.74 35.36
C VAL A 502 -5.89 7.89 36.84
N LEU A 503 -6.86 8.78 37.17
CA LEU A 503 -7.32 9.02 38.54
C LEU A 503 -8.18 7.89 39.12
N LEU A 504 -8.76 7.02 38.27
CA LEU A 504 -9.49 5.83 38.72
C LEU A 504 -8.57 4.74 39.27
N TYR A 505 -7.28 4.75 38.92
CA TYR A 505 -6.33 3.77 39.44
C TYR A 505 -5.89 4.19 40.87
N PRO A 506 -5.93 3.29 41.87
CA PRO A 506 -5.59 3.64 43.25
C PRO A 506 -4.08 3.76 43.43
N TRP A 507 -3.53 4.94 43.13
CA TRP A 507 -2.12 5.27 43.41
C TRP A 507 -1.94 5.61 44.90
N ASN A 508 -0.84 5.15 45.49
CA ASN A 508 -0.50 5.41 46.90
C ASN A 508 -0.18 6.89 47.19
N ASP A 509 0.23 7.65 46.17
CA ASP A 509 0.53 9.07 46.28
C ASP A 509 -0.17 9.84 45.15
N LYS A 510 -1.41 10.27 45.44
CA LYS A 510 -2.28 10.89 44.44
C LYS A 510 -1.79 12.28 44.04
N GLU A 511 -1.18 13.02 44.95
CA GLU A 511 -0.75 14.40 44.71
C GLU A 511 0.50 14.42 43.83
N TYR A 512 1.51 13.62 44.17
CA TYR A 512 2.71 13.50 43.34
C TYR A 512 2.40 12.96 41.94
N MET A 513 1.52 11.96 41.84
CA MET A 513 1.11 11.43 40.54
C MET A 513 0.26 12.42 39.75
N ALA A 514 -0.59 13.22 40.38
CA ALA A 514 -1.34 14.28 39.71
C ALA A 514 -0.39 15.33 39.13
N GLU A 515 0.55 15.85 39.91
CA GLU A 515 1.52 16.86 39.45
C GLU A 515 2.41 16.35 38.31
N ARG A 516 2.89 15.10 38.43
CA ARG A 516 3.69 14.46 37.36
C ARG A 516 2.87 14.25 36.08
N VAL A 517 1.60 13.87 36.21
CA VAL A 517 0.69 13.67 35.07
C VAL A 517 0.35 15.01 34.43
N GLU A 518 0.13 16.07 35.22
CA GLU A 518 -0.09 17.43 34.73
C GLU A 518 1.12 17.98 33.97
N GLY A 519 2.34 17.83 34.52
CA GLY A 519 3.55 18.25 33.82
C GLY A 519 3.78 17.52 32.49
N LEU A 520 3.55 16.20 32.46
CA LEU A 520 3.59 15.42 31.22
C LEU A 520 2.47 15.83 30.26
N LEU A 521 1.27 16.14 30.77
CA LEU A 521 0.16 16.62 29.98
C LEU A 521 0.42 17.99 29.38
N ASP A 522 1.06 18.92 30.10
CA ASP A 522 1.34 20.26 29.59
C ASP A 522 2.39 20.23 28.47
N ILE A 523 3.46 19.43 28.65
CA ILE A 523 4.45 19.17 27.59
C ILE A 523 3.77 18.53 26.36
N SER A 524 2.89 17.55 26.60
CA SER A 524 2.14 16.88 25.54
C SER A 524 1.17 17.84 24.85
N LEU A 525 0.47 18.71 25.61
CA LEU A 525 -0.45 19.74 25.15
C LEU A 525 0.25 20.79 24.30
N LYS A 526 1.43 21.26 24.71
CA LYS A 526 2.23 22.20 23.93
C LYS A 526 2.63 21.57 22.60
N ARG A 527 3.14 20.34 22.63
CA ARG A 527 3.44 19.56 21.42
C ARG A 527 2.19 19.37 20.55
N PHE A 528 1.02 19.14 21.16
CA PHE A 528 -0.25 18.99 20.43
C PHE A 528 -0.73 20.29 19.79
N ARG A 529 -0.57 21.44 20.45
CA ARG A 529 -0.93 22.76 19.92
C ARG A 529 -0.06 23.13 18.71
N GLU A 530 1.16 22.64 18.65
CA GLU A 530 2.09 22.82 17.52
C GLU A 530 1.82 21.85 16.36
N MET A 531 1.05 20.78 16.56
CA MET A 531 0.75 19.83 15.48
C MET A 531 -0.15 20.43 14.40
N ASP A 532 0.16 20.12 13.14
CA ASP A 532 -0.72 20.37 12.00
C ASP A 532 -2.11 19.72 12.20
N ALA A 533 -3.16 20.36 11.70
CA ALA A 533 -4.54 19.93 11.84
C ALA A 533 -4.76 18.50 11.32
N ARG A 534 -4.10 18.13 10.21
CA ARG A 534 -4.17 16.77 9.64
C ARG A 534 -3.66 15.71 10.62
N ARG A 535 -2.51 15.99 11.24
CA ARG A 535 -1.89 15.10 12.23
C ARG A 535 -2.76 14.96 13.48
N ARG A 536 -3.50 16.01 13.86
CA ARG A 536 -4.48 15.92 14.96
C ARG A 536 -5.64 14.98 14.61
N TRP A 537 -6.25 15.13 13.44
CA TRP A 537 -7.31 14.20 12.98
C TRP A 537 -6.82 12.75 12.95
N GLU A 538 -5.60 12.53 12.44
CA GLU A 538 -4.99 11.20 12.45
C GLU A 538 -4.93 10.61 13.86
N TRP A 539 -4.40 11.36 14.83
CA TRP A 539 -4.17 10.86 16.18
C TRP A 539 -5.43 10.71 17.03
N PHE A 540 -6.34 11.68 16.98
CA PHE A 540 -7.49 11.73 17.90
C PHE A 540 -8.75 11.07 17.37
N PHE A 541 -8.92 10.99 16.03
CA PHE A 541 -10.12 10.44 15.43
C PHE A 541 -9.83 9.13 14.72
N PHE A 542 -8.91 9.16 13.75
CA PHE A 542 -8.72 8.03 12.86
C PHE A 542 -8.07 6.82 13.52
N ARG A 543 -6.93 6.99 14.22
CA ARG A 543 -6.23 5.86 14.85
C ARG A 543 -7.07 5.16 15.92
N PRO A 544 -7.79 5.86 16.82
CA PRO A 544 -8.66 5.19 17.79
C PRO A 544 -9.78 4.40 17.11
N LEU A 545 -10.42 4.97 16.08
CA LEU A 545 -11.52 4.31 15.38
C LEU A 545 -11.06 3.14 14.50
N GLU A 546 -9.89 3.24 13.86
CA GLU A 546 -9.21 2.10 13.21
C GLU A 546 -8.89 0.98 14.23
N THR A 547 -8.38 1.36 15.40
CA THR A 547 -8.08 0.41 16.49
C THR A 547 -9.35 -0.30 16.95
N PHE A 548 -10.42 0.46 17.18
CA PHE A 548 -11.72 -0.07 17.55
C PHE A 548 -12.25 -1.04 16.49
N ASN A 549 -12.21 -0.65 15.21
CA ASN A 549 -12.70 -1.50 14.12
C ASN A 549 -11.84 -2.77 13.94
N THR A 550 -10.54 -2.68 14.20
CA THR A 550 -9.63 -3.84 14.22
C THR A 550 -9.99 -4.80 15.34
N ILE A 551 -10.18 -4.29 16.56
CA ILE A 551 -10.62 -5.09 17.72
C ILE A 551 -11.98 -5.71 17.44
N TRP A 552 -12.89 -4.97 16.79
CA TRP A 552 -14.20 -5.45 16.39
C TRP A 552 -14.12 -6.61 15.41
N LEU A 553 -13.25 -6.55 14.39
CA LEU A 553 -13.04 -7.67 13.48
C LEU A 553 -12.44 -8.89 14.19
N ILE A 554 -11.45 -8.69 15.07
CA ILE A 554 -10.87 -9.77 15.87
C ILE A 554 -11.95 -10.42 16.74
N TYR A 555 -12.79 -9.60 17.40
CA TYR A 555 -13.93 -10.08 18.17
C TYR A 555 -14.88 -10.92 17.30
N ILE A 556 -15.23 -10.46 16.10
CA ILE A 556 -16.09 -11.21 15.18
C ILE A 556 -15.49 -12.59 14.86
N VAL A 557 -14.21 -12.61 14.47
CA VAL A 557 -13.52 -13.86 14.12
C VAL A 557 -13.47 -14.79 15.32
N THR A 558 -13.02 -14.32 16.48
CA THR A 558 -12.93 -15.13 17.70
C THR A 558 -14.30 -15.63 18.16
N ALA A 559 -15.31 -14.76 18.22
CA ALA A 559 -16.66 -15.11 18.63
C ALA A 559 -17.30 -16.14 17.70
N GLN A 560 -17.04 -16.05 16.40
CA GLN A 560 -17.53 -17.02 15.42
C GLN A 560 -16.78 -18.35 15.52
N THR A 561 -15.46 -18.34 15.71
CA THR A 561 -14.65 -19.55 15.86
C THR A 561 -15.03 -20.36 17.10
N ILE A 562 -15.26 -19.71 18.26
CA ILE A 562 -15.62 -20.42 19.50
C ILE A 562 -17.12 -20.70 19.63
N GLY A 563 -17.94 -20.13 18.75
CA GLY A 563 -19.39 -20.22 18.86
C GLY A 563 -20.01 -19.27 19.90
N SER A 564 -19.34 -18.17 20.31
CA SER A 564 -19.91 -17.22 21.28
C SER A 564 -21.25 -16.59 20.83
N TYR A 565 -21.58 -16.66 19.54
CA TYR A 565 -22.84 -16.18 18.99
C TYR A 565 -24.01 -17.16 19.15
N THR A 566 -23.82 -18.35 19.71
CA THR A 566 -24.90 -19.28 20.09
C THR A 566 -25.46 -18.92 21.47
N SER A 567 -25.82 -17.66 21.68
CA SER A 567 -26.53 -17.20 22.88
C SER A 567 -27.98 -16.89 22.52
N CYS A 568 -28.92 -17.04 23.46
CA CYS A 568 -30.32 -16.66 23.25
C CYS A 568 -30.47 -15.23 22.71
N GLU A 569 -29.56 -14.32 23.07
CA GLU A 569 -29.57 -12.95 22.55
C GLU A 569 -29.25 -12.87 21.06
N CYS A 570 -28.23 -13.60 20.64
CA CYS A 570 -27.73 -13.54 19.28
C CYS A 570 -28.57 -14.39 18.33
N VAL A 571 -29.08 -15.54 18.79
CA VAL A 571 -29.88 -16.43 17.96
C VAL A 571 -31.33 -15.97 17.79
N THR A 572 -31.82 -15.05 18.62
CA THR A 572 -33.18 -14.51 18.46
C THR A 572 -33.24 -13.30 17.50
N SER A 573 -32.11 -12.89 16.92
CA SER A 573 -32.01 -11.78 15.95
C SER A 573 -32.67 -10.46 16.40
N GLY A 574 -32.42 -10.06 17.65
CA GLY A 574 -33.06 -8.90 18.27
C GLY A 574 -32.69 -7.53 17.70
N TRP A 575 -31.66 -7.39 16.85
CA TRP A 575 -31.19 -6.07 16.40
C TRP A 575 -32.05 -5.46 15.30
N GLY A 576 -32.75 -6.28 14.50
CA GLY A 576 -33.51 -5.84 13.32
C GLY A 576 -34.99 -5.53 13.55
N GLY A 577 -35.49 -5.61 14.79
CA GLY A 577 -36.90 -5.41 15.15
C GLY A 577 -37.87 -6.49 14.64
N GLN A 578 -37.53 -7.23 13.58
CA GLN A 578 -38.31 -8.34 13.02
C GLN A 578 -37.98 -9.70 13.65
N GLY A 579 -37.06 -9.75 14.63
CA GLY A 579 -36.73 -10.94 15.41
C GLY A 579 -37.44 -11.01 16.76
N GLY A 580 -36.83 -11.71 17.72
CA GLY A 580 -37.33 -11.88 19.09
C GLY A 580 -37.69 -13.32 19.44
N TYR A 581 -37.48 -14.27 18.52
CA TYR A 581 -37.80 -15.68 18.73
C TYR A 581 -36.68 -16.59 18.24
N LEU A 582 -36.66 -17.80 18.79
CA LEU A 582 -35.80 -18.90 18.40
C LEU A 582 -36.69 -20.05 17.93
N ASP A 583 -36.38 -20.63 16.78
CA ASP A 583 -37.00 -21.89 16.33
C ASP A 583 -35.98 -23.01 16.51
N PHE A 584 -36.26 -23.92 17.45
CA PHE A 584 -35.37 -25.04 17.75
C PHE A 584 -35.21 -26.02 16.57
N GLU A 585 -36.09 -25.99 15.55
CA GLU A 585 -36.03 -26.93 14.40
C GLU A 585 -35.10 -26.39 13.33
N VAL A 586 -35.11 -25.07 13.20
CA VAL A 586 -34.41 -24.37 12.13
C VAL A 586 -33.04 -23.87 12.60
N GLN A 587 -32.78 -23.76 13.92
CA GLN A 587 -31.52 -23.22 14.48
C GLN A 587 -30.26 -23.89 13.94
N ASP A 588 -30.25 -25.21 13.80
CA ASP A 588 -29.08 -25.96 13.33
C ASP A 588 -29.12 -26.25 11.83
N ILE A 589 -30.32 -26.38 11.26
CA ILE A 589 -30.54 -26.69 9.84
C ILE A 589 -31.61 -25.76 9.27
N ALA A 590 -31.23 -24.86 8.38
CA ALA A 590 -32.19 -24.03 7.67
C ALA A 590 -32.94 -24.83 6.61
N THR A 591 -34.24 -25.03 6.82
CA THR A 591 -35.13 -25.76 5.90
C THR A 591 -35.80 -24.86 4.85
N THR A 592 -35.49 -23.56 4.82
CA THR A 592 -36.17 -22.65 3.89
C THR A 592 -35.78 -22.90 2.43
N LYS A 593 -36.76 -22.87 1.53
CA LYS A 593 -36.59 -23.17 0.09
C LYS A 593 -35.58 -22.23 -0.60
N TRP A 594 -35.35 -21.04 -0.05
CA TRP A 594 -34.50 -20.01 -0.65
C TRP A 594 -33.06 -20.00 -0.12
N VAL A 595 -32.74 -20.78 0.93
CA VAL A 595 -31.38 -20.85 1.51
C VAL A 595 -30.33 -21.12 0.45
N TYR A 596 -30.58 -22.08 -0.45
CA TYR A 596 -29.68 -22.40 -1.54
C TYR A 596 -29.37 -21.18 -2.43
N VAL A 597 -30.40 -20.42 -2.80
CA VAL A 597 -30.23 -19.22 -3.66
C VAL A 597 -29.42 -18.15 -2.95
N TYR A 598 -29.69 -17.91 -1.67
CA TYR A 598 -28.94 -16.93 -0.89
C TYR A 598 -27.48 -17.33 -0.72
N TRP A 599 -27.21 -18.61 -0.43
CA TRP A 599 -25.85 -19.12 -0.30
C TRP A 599 -25.09 -18.99 -1.61
N VAL A 600 -25.67 -19.46 -2.72
CA VAL A 600 -25.09 -19.31 -4.05
C VAL A 600 -24.80 -17.83 -4.34
N SER A 601 -25.74 -16.92 -4.07
CA SER A 601 -25.55 -15.49 -4.33
C SER A 601 -24.40 -14.88 -3.51
N GLY A 602 -24.34 -15.13 -2.20
CA GLY A 602 -23.31 -14.58 -1.31
C GLY A 602 -21.91 -15.12 -1.64
N THR A 603 -21.82 -16.41 -1.95
CA THR A 603 -20.58 -17.07 -2.38
C THR A 603 -20.14 -16.58 -3.75
N LEU A 604 -21.04 -16.50 -4.73
CA LEU A 604 -20.72 -16.01 -6.08
C LEU A 604 -20.23 -14.57 -6.06
N ILE A 605 -20.91 -13.67 -5.33
CA ILE A 605 -20.51 -12.26 -5.22
C ILE A 605 -19.08 -12.15 -4.66
N SER A 606 -18.81 -12.83 -3.54
CA SER A 606 -17.49 -12.77 -2.88
C SER A 606 -16.38 -13.40 -3.74
N SER A 607 -16.63 -14.61 -4.26
CA SER A 607 -15.65 -15.36 -5.05
C SER A 607 -15.33 -14.68 -6.38
N PHE A 608 -16.34 -14.15 -7.06
CA PHE A 608 -16.18 -13.44 -8.33
C PHE A 608 -15.36 -12.17 -8.16
N VAL A 609 -15.73 -11.31 -7.20
CA VAL A 609 -15.00 -10.06 -6.95
C VAL A 609 -13.58 -10.33 -6.47
N MET A 610 -13.38 -11.32 -5.60
CA MET A 610 -12.05 -11.74 -5.17
C MET A 610 -11.19 -12.22 -6.34
N GLY A 611 -11.73 -13.13 -7.17
CA GLY A 611 -11.03 -13.67 -8.33
C GLY A 611 -10.65 -12.60 -9.34
N LEU A 612 -11.57 -11.68 -9.66
CA LEU A 612 -11.31 -10.55 -10.55
C LEU A 612 -10.23 -9.61 -9.99
N ALA A 613 -10.29 -9.28 -8.70
CA ALA A 613 -9.32 -8.39 -8.07
C ALA A 613 -7.91 -9.01 -8.03
N MET A 614 -7.80 -10.29 -7.67
CA MET A 614 -6.53 -11.02 -7.71
C MET A 614 -5.96 -11.13 -9.12
N ALA A 615 -6.82 -11.43 -10.11
CA ALA A 615 -6.42 -11.47 -11.51
C ALA A 615 -5.91 -10.10 -11.98
N TYR A 616 -6.63 -9.02 -11.67
CA TYR A 616 -6.22 -7.65 -11.99
C TYR A 616 -4.85 -7.31 -11.39
N ILE A 617 -4.65 -7.54 -10.08
CA ILE A 617 -3.38 -7.26 -9.40
C ILE A 617 -2.24 -8.06 -10.03
N THR A 618 -2.48 -9.34 -10.33
CA THR A 618 -1.47 -10.22 -10.96
C THR A 618 -1.12 -9.75 -12.37
N ILE A 619 -2.12 -9.35 -13.16
CA ILE A 619 -1.91 -8.79 -14.50
C ILE A 619 -1.07 -7.51 -14.40
N GLU A 620 -1.43 -6.57 -13.53
CA GLU A 620 -0.70 -5.32 -13.36
C GLU A 620 0.75 -5.56 -12.89
N TRP A 621 0.95 -6.53 -11.99
CA TRP A 621 2.29 -6.97 -11.58
C TRP A 621 3.11 -7.53 -12.75
N CYS A 622 2.52 -8.39 -13.58
CA CYS A 622 3.18 -8.93 -14.76
C CYS A 622 3.56 -7.82 -15.76
N GLN A 623 2.67 -6.85 -15.98
CA GLN A 623 2.90 -5.76 -16.94
C GLN A 623 4.01 -4.79 -16.52
N GLN A 624 4.21 -4.58 -15.23
CA GLN A 624 5.28 -3.72 -14.72
C GLN A 624 6.59 -4.46 -14.42
N SER A 625 6.59 -5.80 -14.50
CA SER A 625 7.72 -6.66 -14.10
C SER A 625 9.03 -6.25 -14.78
N PHE A 626 9.01 -5.91 -16.06
CA PHE A 626 10.21 -5.54 -16.83
C PHE A 626 10.94 -4.30 -16.30
N LEU A 627 10.23 -3.36 -15.64
CA LEU A 627 10.87 -2.21 -15.00
C LEU A 627 11.73 -2.64 -13.80
N SER A 628 11.28 -3.70 -13.13
CA SER A 628 11.82 -4.18 -11.87
C SER A 628 12.86 -5.30 -12.03
N THR A 629 12.94 -5.92 -13.20
CA THR A 629 13.92 -6.97 -13.48
C THR A 629 15.33 -6.39 -13.58
N GLU A 630 16.24 -6.92 -12.77
CA GLU A 630 17.64 -6.53 -12.70
C GLU A 630 18.38 -6.85 -14.01
N ILE A 631 18.28 -8.10 -14.44
CA ILE A 631 18.92 -8.61 -15.66
C ILE A 631 18.23 -7.99 -16.88
N TYR A 632 19.01 -7.27 -17.69
CA TYR A 632 18.48 -6.51 -18.82
C TYR A 632 17.85 -7.40 -19.90
N ALA A 633 18.44 -8.57 -20.19
CA ALA A 633 17.91 -9.52 -21.16
C ALA A 633 16.51 -10.03 -20.75
N ASP A 634 16.37 -10.46 -19.50
CA ASP A 634 15.09 -10.92 -18.94
C ASP A 634 14.06 -9.80 -18.90
N ALA A 635 14.48 -8.57 -18.61
CA ALA A 635 13.63 -7.39 -18.69
C ALA A 635 13.08 -7.19 -20.11
N LEU A 636 13.92 -7.28 -21.14
CA LEU A 636 13.48 -7.17 -22.54
C LEU A 636 12.54 -8.32 -22.94
N GLN A 637 12.80 -9.54 -22.47
CA GLN A 637 11.88 -10.66 -22.68
C GLN A 637 10.51 -10.40 -22.02
N GLY A 638 10.51 -9.88 -20.78
CA GLY A 638 9.32 -9.46 -20.06
C GLY A 638 8.56 -8.34 -20.78
N LEU A 639 9.27 -7.37 -21.34
CA LEU A 639 8.69 -6.30 -22.17
C LEU A 639 8.02 -6.86 -23.41
N ARG A 640 8.68 -7.79 -24.12
CA ARG A 640 8.11 -8.47 -25.30
C ARG A 640 6.81 -9.20 -24.96
N ARG A 641 6.80 -9.96 -23.86
CA ARG A 641 5.58 -10.64 -23.36
C ARG A 641 4.48 -9.64 -23.00
N THR A 642 4.84 -8.54 -22.35
CA THR A 642 3.90 -7.46 -21.99
C THR A 642 3.27 -6.83 -23.23
N ARG A 643 4.07 -6.55 -24.26
CA ARG A 643 3.61 -6.02 -25.55
C ARG A 643 2.63 -6.97 -26.24
N MET A 644 2.97 -8.26 -26.29
CA MET A 644 2.05 -9.27 -26.82
C MET A 644 0.73 -9.28 -26.04
N TYR A 645 0.79 -9.37 -24.71
CA TYR A 645 -0.41 -9.35 -23.87
C TYR A 645 -1.28 -8.10 -24.08
N ARG A 646 -0.66 -6.91 -24.15
CA ARG A 646 -1.37 -5.65 -24.41
C ARG A 646 -2.02 -5.63 -25.80
N HIS A 647 -1.36 -6.22 -26.79
CA HIS A 647 -1.93 -6.36 -28.12
C HIS A 647 -3.16 -7.28 -28.11
N TRP A 648 -3.06 -8.45 -27.48
CA TRP A 648 -4.18 -9.40 -27.35
C TRP A 648 -5.36 -8.82 -26.56
N THR A 649 -5.08 -8.06 -25.51
CA THR A 649 -6.12 -7.45 -24.66
C THR A 649 -6.57 -6.08 -25.14
N TYR A 650 -6.06 -5.59 -26.26
CA TYR A 650 -6.34 -4.24 -26.76
C TYR A 650 -7.83 -4.02 -27.01
N VAL A 651 -8.50 -4.96 -27.69
CA VAL A 651 -9.93 -4.87 -28.01
C VAL A 651 -10.77 -4.75 -26.75
N PHE A 652 -10.50 -5.61 -25.75
CA PHE A 652 -11.19 -5.56 -24.47
C PHE A 652 -10.97 -4.23 -23.75
N ARG A 653 -9.74 -3.71 -23.74
CA ARG A 653 -9.40 -2.42 -23.14
C ARG A 653 -10.08 -1.25 -23.84
N VAL A 654 -10.22 -1.31 -25.17
CA VAL A 654 -10.97 -0.32 -25.94
C VAL A 654 -12.45 -0.36 -25.57
N ILE A 655 -13.05 -1.56 -25.50
CA ILE A 655 -14.46 -1.71 -25.08
C ILE A 655 -14.68 -1.18 -23.67
N VAL A 656 -13.84 -1.60 -22.71
CA VAL A 656 -13.90 -1.11 -21.33
C VAL A 656 -13.72 0.40 -21.30
N ARG A 657 -12.78 0.95 -22.07
CA ARG A 657 -12.60 2.40 -22.13
C ARG A 657 -13.81 3.10 -22.75
N ILE A 658 -14.45 2.55 -23.78
CA ILE A 658 -15.67 3.11 -24.34
C ILE A 658 -16.80 3.09 -23.30
N ALA A 659 -16.97 1.99 -22.57
CA ALA A 659 -17.94 1.90 -21.47
C ALA A 659 -17.63 2.91 -20.36
N MET A 660 -16.36 3.04 -19.99
CA MET A 660 -15.88 4.02 -19.02
C MET A 660 -16.03 5.45 -19.55
N LYS A 661 -15.88 5.67 -20.85
CA LYS A 661 -16.12 6.96 -21.49
C LYS A 661 -17.58 7.35 -21.31
N TYR A 662 -18.51 6.46 -21.61
CA TYR A 662 -19.94 6.78 -21.46
C TYR A 662 -20.39 6.96 -20.01
N THR A 663 -19.78 6.25 -19.07
CA THR A 663 -20.15 6.32 -17.64
C THR A 663 -19.41 7.43 -16.90
N LEU A 664 -18.08 7.49 -17.05
CA LEU A 664 -17.22 8.45 -16.38
C LEU A 664 -17.07 9.77 -17.13
N ASP A 665 -17.10 9.83 -18.47
CA ASP A 665 -17.08 11.15 -19.11
C ASP A 665 -18.36 11.91 -18.80
N PHE A 666 -19.48 11.24 -18.53
CA PHE A 666 -20.65 11.93 -17.98
C PHE A 666 -20.34 12.54 -16.62
N ALA A 667 -19.69 11.80 -15.71
CA ALA A 667 -19.29 12.31 -14.41
C ALA A 667 -18.17 13.37 -14.50
N ALA A 668 -17.25 13.23 -15.44
CA ALA A 668 -16.14 14.13 -15.68
C ALA A 668 -16.58 15.39 -16.44
N ASP A 669 -17.55 15.28 -17.35
CA ASP A 669 -18.24 16.39 -17.99
C ASP A 669 -19.13 17.10 -16.98
N LEU A 670 -19.84 16.38 -16.11
CA LEU A 670 -20.53 16.99 -14.97
C LEU A 670 -19.53 17.70 -14.06
N ALA A 671 -18.36 17.10 -13.79
CA ALA A 671 -17.29 17.71 -13.03
C ALA A 671 -16.66 18.91 -13.74
N TYR A 672 -16.50 18.86 -15.06
CA TYR A 672 -15.95 19.91 -15.89
C TYR A 672 -16.94 21.07 -16.06
N ARG A 673 -18.23 20.79 -16.24
CA ARG A 673 -19.34 21.75 -16.19
C ARG A 673 -19.43 22.38 -14.80
N ALA A 674 -19.20 21.59 -13.75
CA ALA A 674 -19.01 22.07 -12.38
C ALA A 674 -17.64 22.75 -12.15
N LYS A 675 -16.79 22.87 -13.19
CA LYS A 675 -15.43 23.44 -13.19
C LYS A 675 -14.52 22.89 -12.09
N MET A 676 -14.78 21.66 -11.66
CA MET A 676 -13.93 20.90 -10.73
C MET A 676 -12.60 20.49 -11.38
N ILE A 677 -12.58 20.38 -12.70
CA ILE A 677 -11.41 20.02 -13.50
C ILE A 677 -11.06 21.20 -14.39
N LYS A 678 -9.83 21.72 -14.30
CA LYS A 678 -9.39 22.89 -15.10
C LYS A 678 -9.34 22.59 -16.60
N LYS A 679 -8.85 21.41 -16.97
CA LYS A 679 -8.73 20.94 -18.36
C LYS A 679 -8.89 19.43 -18.41
N PRO A 680 -9.58 18.87 -19.42
CA PRO A 680 -9.55 17.44 -19.67
C PRO A 680 -8.08 17.03 -19.83
N GLN A 681 -7.69 15.96 -19.15
CA GLN A 681 -6.33 15.45 -19.25
C GLN A 681 -6.27 14.40 -20.34
N ASP A 682 -5.39 14.62 -21.29
CA ASP A 682 -5.07 13.62 -22.30
C ASP A 682 -4.48 12.39 -21.60
N THR A 683 -5.11 11.25 -21.81
CA THR A 683 -4.63 9.96 -21.32
C THR A 683 -3.82 9.29 -22.41
N LEU A 684 -2.59 8.89 -22.11
CA LEU A 684 -1.79 8.07 -22.99
C LEU A 684 -2.50 6.73 -23.20
N LEU A 685 -2.90 6.48 -24.44
CA LEU A 685 -3.43 5.19 -24.84
C LEU A 685 -2.29 4.34 -25.40
N TRP A 686 -2.30 3.05 -25.07
CA TRP A 686 -1.39 2.13 -25.71
C TRP A 686 -1.79 1.98 -27.18
N HIS A 687 -0.84 2.18 -28.09
CA HIS A 687 -1.00 1.91 -29.51
C HIS A 687 0.14 1.01 -29.99
N LYS A 688 -0.12 0.18 -31.01
CA LYS A 688 0.91 -0.63 -31.66
C LYS A 688 1.69 0.18 -32.69
N GLU A 689 0.97 1.00 -33.45
CA GLU A 689 1.50 1.76 -34.58
C GLU A 689 2.45 2.88 -34.12
N HIS A 690 3.36 3.26 -35.03
CA HIS A 690 4.29 4.35 -34.83
C HIS A 690 3.55 5.66 -35.06
N THR A 691 3.44 6.48 -34.02
CA THR A 691 2.79 7.78 -34.11
C THR A 691 3.81 8.90 -34.34
N TRP A 692 5.03 8.75 -33.83
CA TRP A 692 6.10 9.74 -34.00
C TRP A 692 7.31 9.15 -34.73
N ASN A 693 7.57 9.69 -35.92
CA ASN A 693 8.75 9.42 -36.72
C ASN A 693 9.35 10.76 -37.13
N PRO A 694 10.20 11.38 -36.29
CA PRO A 694 10.90 12.57 -36.72
C PRO A 694 11.71 12.20 -37.97
N PRO A 695 11.78 13.08 -38.99
CA PRO A 695 12.65 12.84 -40.12
C PRO A 695 14.05 12.55 -39.56
N PRO A 696 14.75 11.52 -40.06
CA PRO A 696 16.12 11.29 -39.63
C PRO A 696 16.83 12.62 -39.81
N LYS A 697 17.35 13.19 -38.71
CA LYS A 697 18.19 14.38 -38.80
C LYS A 697 19.24 13.99 -39.80
N GLU A 698 19.19 14.59 -41.00
CA GLU A 698 20.24 14.45 -41.98
C GLU A 698 21.49 14.74 -41.18
N LEU A 699 22.28 13.70 -40.92
CA LEU A 699 23.63 13.90 -40.48
C LEU A 699 24.19 14.74 -41.60
N MET A 700 24.19 16.06 -41.42
CA MET A 700 25.01 16.95 -42.20
C MET A 700 26.39 16.39 -41.95
N THR A 701 26.81 15.54 -42.89
CA THR A 701 28.19 15.18 -43.11
C THR A 701 28.83 16.52 -43.42
N TYR A 702 29.21 17.23 -42.36
CA TYR A 702 30.19 18.28 -42.45
C TYR A 702 31.41 17.54 -42.98
N ASN A 703 31.57 17.58 -44.31
CA ASN A 703 32.82 17.33 -45.01
C ASN A 703 33.79 18.38 -44.48
N THR A 704 34.28 18.14 -43.27
CA THR A 704 35.36 18.90 -42.69
C THR A 704 36.59 18.35 -43.38
N SER A 705 36.82 18.81 -44.61
CA SER A 705 38.12 18.73 -45.26
C SER A 705 39.06 19.60 -44.43
N VAL A 706 39.54 19.05 -43.32
CA VAL A 706 40.69 19.60 -42.60
C VAL A 706 41.88 19.40 -43.54
N PRO A 707 42.54 20.47 -44.01
CA PRO A 707 43.78 20.32 -44.76
C PRO A 707 44.83 19.78 -43.79
N SER A 708 45.26 18.53 -43.98
CA SER A 708 46.36 17.96 -43.21
C SER A 708 47.66 18.62 -43.66
N ASN A 709 48.22 19.48 -42.83
CA ASN A 709 49.63 19.81 -42.90
C ASN A 709 50.29 19.46 -41.56
N ASP A 710 51.37 18.69 -41.70
CA ASP A 710 52.47 18.39 -40.77
C ASP A 710 52.43 17.07 -39.97
N PRO A 711 53.47 16.21 -40.06
CA PRO A 711 53.56 14.94 -39.38
C PRO A 711 54.37 15.07 -38.08
N ARG A 712 53.75 14.84 -36.93
CA ARG A 712 54.48 14.48 -35.70
C ARG A 712 53.75 13.40 -34.92
N ASP A 713 54.57 12.44 -34.49
CA ASP A 713 54.24 11.19 -33.84
C ASP A 713 53.24 11.32 -32.68
N ASN A 714 52.18 10.52 -32.75
CA ASN A 714 51.49 9.98 -31.58
C ASN A 714 50.84 8.63 -31.98
N PRO A 715 50.87 7.60 -31.10
CA PRO A 715 50.43 6.26 -31.45
C PRO A 715 48.91 6.21 -31.58
N SER A 716 48.44 5.92 -32.79
CA SER A 716 47.05 5.76 -33.14
C SER A 716 46.48 4.46 -32.58
N PHE A 717 45.38 4.57 -31.83
CA PHE A 717 44.50 3.46 -31.49
C PHE A 717 43.69 3.08 -32.74
N GLU A 718 43.99 1.91 -33.33
CA GLU A 718 43.25 1.36 -34.48
C GLU A 718 41.79 1.07 -34.08
N PHE A 719 40.84 1.73 -34.74
CA PHE A 719 39.46 1.26 -34.82
C PHE A 719 39.40 0.11 -35.82
N ARG A 720 39.19 -1.12 -35.33
CA ARG A 720 38.87 -2.27 -36.18
C ARG A 720 37.39 -2.27 -36.55
N ASP A 721 37.16 -2.40 -37.84
CA ASP A 721 35.88 -2.69 -38.49
C ASP A 721 35.28 -4.02 -37.99
N PHE A 722 34.03 -4.01 -37.52
CA PHE A 722 33.31 -5.17 -36.99
C PHE A 722 32.23 -5.67 -37.96
N SER A 723 32.59 -5.90 -39.21
CA SER A 723 31.69 -6.44 -40.25
C SER A 723 31.89 -7.93 -40.58
N THR A 724 32.66 -8.68 -39.77
CA THR A 724 32.79 -10.14 -39.92
C THR A 724 32.02 -10.92 -38.84
N PRO A 725 31.25 -11.96 -39.19
CA PRO A 725 30.52 -12.78 -38.22
C PRO A 725 31.52 -13.59 -37.37
N MET A 726 31.64 -13.25 -36.09
CA MET A 726 32.51 -13.96 -35.14
C MET A 726 32.02 -15.40 -34.91
N GLN A 727 32.87 -16.34 -35.31
CA GLN A 727 32.83 -17.74 -34.90
C GLN A 727 33.09 -17.82 -33.39
N ARG A 728 32.15 -18.44 -32.66
CA ARG A 728 32.09 -18.46 -31.19
C ARG A 728 33.10 -19.46 -30.65
N ASP A 729 34.20 -18.98 -30.07
CA ASP A 729 35.17 -19.80 -29.34
C ASP A 729 34.63 -20.10 -27.92
N PRO A 730 34.38 -21.37 -27.55
CA PRO A 730 33.80 -21.74 -26.25
C PRO A 730 34.79 -21.70 -25.08
N SER A 731 36.03 -21.24 -25.27
CA SER A 731 37.08 -21.30 -24.24
C SER A 731 37.32 -20.01 -23.44
N ARG A 732 36.62 -18.90 -23.72
CA ARG A 732 36.72 -17.67 -22.92
C ARG A 732 35.66 -17.60 -21.81
N GLN A 733 36.08 -17.94 -20.58
CA GLN A 733 35.40 -17.54 -19.36
C GLN A 733 35.17 -16.03 -19.37
N SER A 734 33.91 -15.64 -19.26
CA SER A 734 33.46 -14.28 -19.03
C SER A 734 34.11 -13.74 -17.76
N PHE A 735 35.11 -12.87 -17.90
CA PHE A 735 35.53 -11.98 -16.83
C PHE A 735 34.38 -11.02 -16.52
N GLU A 736 33.48 -11.43 -15.63
CA GLU A 736 32.68 -10.49 -14.86
C GLU A 736 33.65 -9.65 -14.04
N THR A 737 33.67 -8.35 -14.32
CA THR A 737 34.39 -7.39 -13.51
C THR A 737 33.75 -7.40 -12.10
N PRO A 738 34.52 -7.65 -11.02
CA PRO A 738 33.98 -7.59 -9.67
C PRO A 738 33.78 -6.11 -9.28
N ALA A 739 32.65 -5.54 -9.69
CA ALA A 739 32.27 -4.15 -9.43
C ALA A 739 31.83 -3.90 -7.96
N MET A 740 32.01 -4.86 -7.05
CA MET A 740 31.70 -4.69 -5.63
C MET A 740 32.67 -3.73 -4.90
N ALA A 741 33.78 -3.34 -5.52
CA ALA A 741 34.74 -2.38 -4.96
C ALA A 741 34.26 -0.92 -4.93
N HIS A 742 33.10 -0.59 -5.51
CA HIS A 742 32.61 0.80 -5.62
C HIS A 742 31.20 1.02 -5.04
N SER A 743 30.78 0.20 -4.06
CA SER A 743 29.60 0.52 -3.25
C SER A 743 29.86 1.80 -2.46
N LEU A 744 28.96 2.78 -2.54
CA LEU A 744 29.08 4.08 -1.88
C LEU A 744 29.08 3.99 -0.34
N LEU A 745 28.76 2.81 0.22
CA LEU A 745 28.77 2.51 1.65
C LEU A 745 29.19 1.04 1.88
N PRO A 746 29.78 0.70 3.04
CA PRO A 746 30.12 -0.69 3.38
C PRO A 746 28.88 -1.60 3.35
N PRO A 747 29.02 -2.88 2.95
CA PRO A 747 27.88 -3.80 2.87
C PRO A 747 27.23 -3.96 4.25
N THR A 748 25.93 -3.71 4.33
CA THR A 748 25.12 -3.85 5.57
C THR A 748 24.84 -5.30 5.97
N ILE A 749 25.41 -6.27 5.24
CA ILE A 749 25.25 -7.70 5.52
C ILE A 749 26.67 -8.27 5.71
N PRO A 750 27.01 -8.83 6.89
CA PRO A 750 28.30 -9.49 7.07
C PRO A 750 28.45 -10.62 6.05
N ARG A 751 29.65 -10.73 5.46
CA ARG A 751 29.98 -11.70 4.40
C ARG A 751 29.53 -13.11 4.80
N GLY A 752 28.40 -13.54 4.25
CA GLY A 752 28.00 -14.94 4.29
C GLY A 752 28.98 -15.76 3.47
N ARG A 753 29.37 -16.92 4.04
CA ARG A 753 30.15 -17.99 3.38
C ARG A 753 29.75 -18.15 1.89
N PRO A 754 30.70 -18.44 0.99
CA PRO A 754 30.35 -18.83 -0.37
C PRO A 754 29.33 -19.96 -0.33
N ARG A 755 28.20 -19.73 -1.00
CA ARG A 755 27.09 -20.66 -1.10
C ARG A 755 27.58 -21.80 -1.99
N ASN A 756 27.72 -23.00 -1.43
CA ASN A 756 27.82 -24.21 -2.25
C ASN A 756 26.51 -24.33 -3.02
N ASP A 757 26.54 -23.99 -4.30
CA ASP A 757 25.49 -24.36 -5.23
C ASP A 757 25.52 -25.89 -5.34
N SER A 758 24.52 -26.54 -4.73
CA SER A 758 24.27 -27.95 -4.94
C SER A 758 23.67 -28.12 -6.33
N ASP A 759 24.55 -28.36 -7.30
CA ASP A 759 24.22 -28.82 -8.64
C ASP A 759 23.52 -30.19 -8.56
N SER A 760 22.18 -30.17 -8.61
CA SER A 760 21.35 -31.36 -8.82
C SER A 760 20.66 -31.28 -10.19
N SER A 761 21.45 -31.18 -11.26
CA SER A 761 21.05 -31.56 -12.63
C SER A 761 22.21 -31.32 -13.61
N ASN A 762 23.19 -32.23 -13.65
CA ASN A 762 24.11 -32.37 -14.79
C ASN A 762 24.65 -33.80 -14.83
N THR A 763 23.82 -34.74 -15.30
CA THR A 763 24.30 -36.03 -15.81
C THR A 763 25.05 -35.79 -17.11
N ARG A 764 26.38 -35.81 -17.03
CA ARG A 764 27.29 -35.87 -18.18
C ARG A 764 27.27 -37.30 -18.74
N PRO A 765 27.23 -37.51 -20.07
CA PRO A 765 27.27 -38.85 -20.65
C PRO A 765 28.67 -39.47 -20.46
N LEU A 766 28.70 -40.68 -19.91
CA LEU A 766 29.90 -41.52 -19.82
C LEU A 766 30.28 -42.08 -21.21
N PRO A 767 31.58 -42.33 -21.47
CA PRO A 767 32.04 -42.91 -22.73
C PRO A 767 31.66 -44.39 -22.84
N PRO A 768 31.58 -44.94 -24.07
CA PRO A 768 31.12 -46.32 -24.29
C PRO A 768 32.16 -47.32 -23.78
N SER A 769 31.75 -48.17 -22.83
CA SER A 769 32.46 -49.38 -22.44
C SER A 769 32.14 -50.54 -23.41
N PRO A 770 33.09 -51.46 -23.64
CA PRO A 770 32.98 -52.50 -24.66
C PRO A 770 31.96 -53.59 -24.29
N PRO A 771 31.40 -54.30 -25.29
CA PRO A 771 30.36 -55.28 -25.06
C PRO A 771 30.93 -56.53 -24.38
N ARG A 772 30.30 -56.95 -23.27
CA ARG A 772 30.48 -58.30 -22.71
C ARG A 772 29.14 -59.02 -22.67
N PRO A 773 29.12 -60.32 -23.05
CA PRO A 773 27.91 -61.02 -23.41
C PRO A 773 27.13 -61.55 -22.20
N SER A 774 25.86 -61.81 -22.50
CA SER A 774 24.85 -62.56 -21.74
C SER A 774 25.36 -63.81 -21.03
N HIS A 775 24.90 -64.03 -19.79
CA HIS A 775 24.02 -65.16 -19.47
C HIS A 775 23.60 -65.14 -17.99
N ASP A 776 22.32 -65.46 -17.79
CA ASP A 776 21.70 -66.06 -16.60
C ASP A 776 21.57 -65.21 -15.32
N SER A 777 20.60 -65.37 -14.44
CA SER A 777 19.21 -65.87 -14.41
C SER A 777 18.83 -65.72 -12.92
N GLU A 778 17.58 -65.37 -12.65
CA GLU A 778 16.83 -65.66 -11.41
C GLU A 778 17.50 -65.43 -10.05
N THR A 779 17.02 -64.43 -9.28
CA THR A 779 16.85 -64.64 -7.82
C THR A 779 15.86 -63.68 -7.17
N LEU A 780 15.17 -64.25 -6.18
CA LEU A 780 13.94 -63.83 -5.51
C LEU A 780 14.05 -62.58 -4.63
N LEU A 781 12.96 -61.79 -4.62
CA LEU A 781 12.71 -60.69 -3.68
C LEU A 781 12.47 -61.22 -2.26
N VAL A 782 13.47 -61.06 -1.38
CA VAL A 782 13.34 -61.26 0.06
C VAL A 782 12.94 -59.96 0.75
N ARG A 783 11.79 -60.00 1.40
CA ARG A 783 11.16 -58.98 2.25
C ARG A 783 11.97 -58.79 3.55
N ARG A 784 12.37 -57.56 3.88
CA ARG A 784 13.02 -57.22 5.17
C ARG A 784 12.11 -56.27 5.98
N PRO A 785 11.81 -56.57 7.26
CA PRO A 785 10.96 -55.72 8.09
C PRO A 785 11.73 -54.60 8.81
N SER A 786 10.98 -53.54 9.12
CA SER A 786 11.37 -52.32 9.83
C SER A 786 11.66 -52.56 11.32
N VAL A 787 12.80 -52.09 11.80
CA VAL A 787 13.19 -52.10 13.21
C VAL A 787 12.77 -50.78 13.88
N THR A 788 11.94 -50.88 14.89
CA THR A 788 11.54 -49.85 15.86
C THR A 788 12.62 -49.67 16.92
N HIS A 789 13.04 -48.43 17.22
CA HIS A 789 13.86 -48.10 18.38
C HIS A 789 12.99 -47.59 19.55
N PRO A 790 13.17 -48.11 20.78
CA PRO A 790 12.45 -47.63 21.95
C PRO A 790 13.21 -46.53 22.71
N HIS A 791 12.41 -45.64 23.30
CA HIS A 791 12.81 -44.63 24.27
C HIS A 791 13.33 -45.26 25.58
N HIS A 792 14.36 -44.65 26.17
CA HIS A 792 14.70 -44.85 27.59
C HIS A 792 14.91 -43.50 28.28
N TYR A 793 14.08 -43.26 29.31
CA TYR A 793 14.29 -42.29 30.39
C TYR A 793 15.43 -42.77 31.30
N ARG A 794 16.25 -41.84 31.84
CA ARG A 794 16.96 -42.07 33.11
C ARG A 794 17.25 -40.77 33.85
N GLU A 795 16.77 -40.73 35.08
CA GLU A 795 17.04 -39.75 36.13
C GLU A 795 18.36 -40.03 36.88
N HIS A 796 18.87 -38.93 37.46
CA HIS A 796 19.60 -38.78 38.73
C HIS A 796 21.14 -38.89 38.79
N ALA A 797 21.69 -37.73 39.22
CA ALA A 797 22.59 -37.49 40.36
C ALA A 797 24.12 -37.61 40.18
N GLY A 798 24.79 -36.51 40.54
CA GLY A 798 26.14 -36.51 41.10
C GLY A 798 26.95 -35.24 40.81
N SER A 799 27.10 -34.37 41.83
CA SER A 799 28.23 -33.48 42.21
C SER A 799 29.28 -33.08 41.16
N ALA A 800 29.91 -31.91 41.15
CA ALA A 800 30.03 -30.72 42.00
C ALA A 800 31.25 -30.00 41.38
N VAL A 801 31.30 -28.67 41.38
CA VAL A 801 32.50 -27.86 41.67
C VAL A 801 32.09 -26.39 41.54
N VAL A 802 32.46 -25.68 42.59
CA VAL A 802 32.31 -24.28 42.92
C VAL A 802 33.19 -23.43 42.00
N ASP A 803 32.70 -22.28 41.55
CA ASP A 803 33.48 -21.04 41.48
C ASP A 803 32.51 -19.84 41.44
N ASP A 804 32.67 -19.00 42.46
CA ASP A 804 31.98 -17.72 42.67
C ASP A 804 32.61 -16.62 41.80
N GLU A 805 31.79 -15.84 41.09
CA GLU A 805 32.07 -14.41 40.90
C GLU A 805 30.78 -13.58 40.74
N PRO A 806 30.72 -12.35 41.28
CA PRO A 806 29.49 -11.59 41.44
C PRO A 806 29.24 -10.58 40.30
N TRP A 807 27.99 -10.54 39.83
CA TRP A 807 27.52 -9.50 38.91
C TRP A 807 27.18 -8.21 39.67
N HIS A 808 28.02 -7.19 39.52
CA HIS A 808 27.64 -5.79 39.72
C HIS A 808 26.94 -5.28 38.45
N GLY A 809 25.66 -4.93 38.56
CA GLY A 809 24.92 -4.18 37.54
C GLY A 809 24.41 -2.88 38.14
N SER A 810 25.21 -1.82 38.06
CA SER A 810 24.87 -0.47 38.50
C SER A 810 24.13 0.31 37.43
N ASP A 811 23.09 1.00 37.87
CA ASP A 811 22.30 1.99 37.15
C ASP A 811 23.16 3.13 36.56
N VAL A 812 22.87 3.52 35.32
CA VAL A 812 23.40 4.74 34.71
C VAL A 812 22.25 5.73 34.49
N PHE A 813 22.15 6.65 35.45
CA PHE A 813 21.43 7.91 35.37
C PHE A 813 22.16 8.88 34.42
N TRP A 814 21.43 9.51 33.50
CA TRP A 814 21.90 10.68 32.76
C TRP A 814 21.36 11.95 33.44
N SER A 815 22.26 12.78 33.96
CA SER A 815 21.99 14.18 34.33
C SER A 815 22.67 15.12 33.30
N PRO A 816 22.14 16.34 33.05
CA PRO A 816 22.70 17.25 32.07
C PRO A 816 23.84 18.09 32.66
N VAL A 817 24.84 18.36 31.82
CA VAL A 817 26.02 19.18 32.09
C VAL A 817 25.63 20.67 32.13
N GLU A 818 26.04 21.31 33.21
CA GLU A 818 25.95 22.74 33.52
C GLU A 818 27.24 23.42 33.02
N SER A 819 27.14 24.35 32.08
CA SER A 819 28.26 25.16 31.59
C SER A 819 28.30 26.49 32.32
N ARG A 820 29.42 26.71 33.01
CA ARG A 820 29.79 27.88 33.80
C ARG A 820 30.59 28.82 32.92
N ASP A 821 30.14 30.07 32.76
CA ASP A 821 30.91 31.18 32.18
C ASP A 821 30.76 32.39 33.13
N ASP A 822 31.88 32.84 33.69
CA ASP A 822 32.03 34.08 34.44
C ASP A 822 33.16 34.89 33.79
N GLY A 823 32.94 36.18 33.53
CA GLY A 823 33.97 37.07 33.00
C GLY A 823 33.50 38.48 32.62
N GLN A 824 33.32 39.32 33.63
CA GLN A 824 32.94 40.74 33.64
C GLN A 824 33.63 41.67 32.61
N THR A 825 32.94 42.74 32.18
CA THR A 825 33.47 44.13 32.28
C THR A 825 32.41 45.24 32.12
N PHE A 826 32.77 46.37 32.72
CA PHE A 826 32.04 47.58 33.12
C PHE A 826 31.24 48.42 32.09
N TYR A 827 30.21 49.11 32.63
CA TYR A 827 29.43 50.28 32.15
C TYR A 827 30.29 51.59 32.05
N PRO A 828 29.87 52.69 31.36
CA PRO A 828 28.61 53.41 31.66
C PRO A 828 27.87 54.22 30.56
N SER A 829 26.54 54.28 30.77
CA SER A 829 25.61 55.43 30.76
C SER A 829 25.38 56.35 29.53
N LEU A 830 24.09 56.71 29.43
CA LEU A 830 23.43 57.93 28.89
C LEU A 830 22.94 57.92 27.44
N GLY A 831 21.64 58.22 27.28
CA GLY A 831 21.07 58.64 25.99
C GLY A 831 19.57 58.39 25.82
N VAL A 832 18.75 59.20 26.47
CA VAL A 832 17.29 59.34 26.26
C VAL A 832 17.02 59.97 24.90
N GLU A 833 16.14 59.41 24.05
CA GLU A 833 15.19 60.23 23.25
C GLU A 833 14.01 59.46 22.66
N ARG A 834 12.87 60.17 22.60
CA ARG A 834 11.52 59.75 22.19
C ARG A 834 11.21 60.16 20.75
N ARG A 835 10.26 59.44 20.12
CA ARG A 835 9.37 59.82 18.98
C ARG A 835 10.10 60.04 17.63
N ALA A 836 9.52 59.73 16.46
CA ALA A 836 8.13 59.86 16.07
C ALA A 836 7.72 58.89 14.94
N THR A 837 6.44 58.54 15.00
CA THR A 837 5.56 58.03 13.97
C THR A 837 5.46 59.02 12.80
N ILE A 838 5.55 58.57 11.55
CA ILE A 838 5.08 59.33 10.38
C ILE A 838 4.20 58.43 9.53
N GLN A 839 2.95 58.86 9.38
CA GLN A 839 1.96 58.37 8.45
C GLN A 839 1.49 59.56 7.61
N ASN A 840 1.23 59.26 6.34
CA ASN A 840 0.43 59.97 5.34
C ASN A 840 1.06 60.95 4.34
N ARG A 841 0.82 60.53 3.08
CA ARG A 841 0.68 61.32 1.84
C ARG A 841 -0.32 62.47 1.99
N GLN A 842 0.09 63.66 1.55
CA GLN A 842 -0.60 64.55 0.61
C GLN A 842 0.33 65.75 0.36
N GLY A 843 0.51 66.12 -0.92
CA GLY A 843 1.42 67.17 -1.38
C GLY A 843 2.55 66.61 -2.23
#